data_AF-A0A4R1WQP2-F1
#
_entry.id   AF-A0A4R1WQP2-F1
#
_cell.length_a   1.000
_cell.length_b   1.000
_cell.length_c   1.000
_cell.angle_alpha   90.00
_cell.angle_beta   90.00
_cell.angle_gamma   90.00
#
_symmetry.space_group_name_H-M   'P 1'
#
loop_
_entity.id
_entity.type
_entity.pdbx_description
1 polymer ?
#
loop_
_entity_poly.entity_id
_entity_poly.type
_entity_poly.pdbx_seq_one_letter_code
_entity_poly.pdbx_strand_id
1 'polypeptide(L)'
;MTKDKKQPGLPVVEVDQAFPLMTTDGVSRASTSTGITGDQGPAVSAAIRDVLGWRPRVQDPKAFTAALSASFELSTFEDHVIAKYVPRGVAVQADLGGVTGGQASLYLRAKAAHEQITRMLDSLQPLRTDADPQDCEAYRGLVRDSVRRIVLELGREGGPRVPLVDSAFSVLTGYQATPSTTTSAPSPPASRPTLANILQPAVSFGSTNGLLGQVPTATAEIDPDSVPGQLGALRDRFGLDDDHVNTVDEEKQRTSFWTLVELITDLQRSWDTRRLDFTLGAGNGFLGTDLVQISRLLAAASEQVDEFEAVLDSVLVSSAERQTVVLDRGTGLTLDDLVQWLRVFFTEDGPNIIRDTGRDGLVSSFTPTAAALLLTLRDKLVRRLVPCGGPSCASGCHCGSRGKVTCIPLGCCTPLPPGLYAGRVKIAVSTLCGLVERLTAKALRIGRFAGAVLLDLSVVPYDAASHAVGEVAGDEDFVRVEVRGLHLRPNYIPAFIAQGGNPANFGSLVLPLQGSASADDDHISGIFQVAALPDPLKDLLLGTRGVLMAASEVPLAIVDGELGRLVQGPTVTTWPHLKPAGEVDDEGGPDDWEEIPPNQRFVPQSPFDPVDPEIEDECLADCGEDCAGCECGCHALKVARSGVRRLRGILTDDDVRARAGEVRDDLQRSRADTVQGLLSVLEGDRLTGLVDAVIAADGRHAERKQAEIRAARAEAEADEAVRAAEARAAAAWDAAERARSAQADLVARREELRRGRAVTTPGTPVGEPTPYEQAQFEREQFEREQFEQGQYEPGPHEEAYQVDEESFPVEPTEPDQGDEVEEVEEIVVEEPVVSPRSEAELAALGRLRELVDEQSGRLEARVKQIQDSAEVRRLVVAVLRADEKEQ
;
A
#
# COMPACT_ATOMS: atom_id res chain seq x y z
N MET A 1 -25.25 -50.52 -41.47
CA MET A 1 -24.40 -51.15 -42.50
C MET A 1 -23.35 -50.14 -42.90
N THR A 2 -22.04 -50.32 -42.79
CA THR A 2 -21.15 -51.45 -42.47
C THR A 2 -19.86 -50.85 -41.91
N LYS A 3 -19.33 -51.46 -40.84
CA LYS A 3 -17.94 -51.30 -40.42
C LYS A 3 -17.02 -51.86 -41.50
N ASP A 4 -15.86 -51.23 -41.64
CA ASP A 4 -14.59 -51.72 -42.19
C ASP A 4 -14.02 -50.85 -43.30
N LYS A 5 -12.92 -50.15 -42.97
CA LYS A 5 -11.74 -49.97 -43.81
C LYS A 5 -10.59 -49.47 -42.94
N LYS A 6 -9.72 -50.39 -42.52
CA LYS A 6 -8.37 -50.10 -42.06
C LYS A 6 -7.59 -49.54 -43.25
N GLN A 7 -7.00 -48.34 -43.11
CA GLN A 7 -5.99 -47.85 -44.04
C GLN A 7 -4.59 -48.28 -43.54
N PRO A 8 -3.68 -48.69 -44.44
CA PRO A 8 -2.31 -49.04 -44.09
C PRO A 8 -1.48 -47.79 -43.79
N GLY A 9 -0.67 -47.85 -42.73
CA GLY A 9 0.20 -46.76 -42.29
C GLY A 9 1.29 -46.44 -43.31
N LEU A 10 1.46 -45.14 -43.58
CA LEU A 10 2.62 -44.59 -44.28
C LEU A 10 3.82 -44.53 -43.33
N PRO A 11 5.04 -44.86 -43.77
CA PRO A 11 6.23 -44.75 -42.95
C PRO A 11 6.58 -43.28 -42.70
N VAL A 12 6.65 -42.90 -41.43
CA VAL A 12 7.18 -41.61 -40.98
C VAL A 12 8.71 -41.70 -41.09
N VAL A 13 9.29 -40.89 -41.99
CA VAL A 13 10.73 -40.66 -42.05
C VAL A 13 11.05 -39.60 -41.00
N GLU A 14 11.75 -40.00 -39.93
CA GLU A 14 12.40 -39.08 -39.00
C GLU A 14 13.53 -38.36 -39.74
N VAL A 15 13.42 -37.03 -39.86
CA VAL A 15 14.51 -36.16 -40.31
C VAL A 15 14.93 -35.33 -39.11
N ASP A 16 15.92 -35.84 -38.37
CA ASP A 16 16.76 -35.02 -37.51
C ASP A 16 17.53 -34.02 -38.39
N GLN A 17 17.13 -32.75 -38.34
CA GLN A 17 17.98 -31.66 -38.79
C GLN A 17 18.03 -30.57 -37.72
N ALA A 18 19.20 -30.47 -37.10
CA ALA A 18 19.66 -29.33 -36.34
C ALA A 18 19.56 -28.05 -37.21
N PHE A 19 18.93 -27.02 -36.67
CA PHE A 19 18.82 -25.72 -37.35
C PHE A 19 20.13 -24.92 -37.16
N PRO A 20 20.76 -24.44 -38.25
CA PRO A 20 21.65 -23.30 -38.17
C PRO A 20 20.82 -22.00 -38.11
N LEU A 21 21.18 -21.14 -37.17
CA LEU A 21 20.77 -19.73 -37.14
C LEU A 21 21.20 -19.03 -38.43
N MET A 22 20.24 -18.47 -39.17
CA MET A 22 20.47 -17.34 -40.07
C MET A 22 19.52 -16.21 -39.71
N THR A 23 20.11 -15.18 -39.11
CA THR A 23 19.61 -13.80 -39.09
C THR A 23 19.79 -13.20 -40.48
N THR A 24 18.71 -12.78 -41.14
CA THR A 24 18.77 -11.67 -42.11
C THR A 24 17.46 -10.90 -42.10
N ASP A 25 17.61 -9.59 -41.90
CA ASP A 25 16.63 -8.53 -42.10
C ASP A 25 15.96 -8.59 -43.48
N GLY A 26 14.69 -8.15 -43.54
CA GLY A 26 13.96 -8.01 -44.79
C GLY A 26 12.56 -7.45 -44.62
N VAL A 27 12.47 -6.14 -44.33
CA VAL A 27 11.25 -5.33 -44.49
C VAL A 27 10.69 -5.57 -45.89
N SER A 28 9.54 -6.24 -45.99
CA SER A 28 8.89 -6.51 -47.28
C SER A 28 7.80 -5.47 -47.54
N ARG A 29 8.13 -4.53 -48.41
CA ARG A 29 7.19 -3.57 -49.04
C ARG A 29 6.38 -4.33 -50.10
N ALA A 30 5.08 -4.04 -50.18
CA ALA A 30 4.17 -4.64 -51.17
C ALA A 30 4.63 -4.37 -52.61
N SER A 31 4.90 -5.44 -53.37
CA SER A 31 5.13 -5.38 -54.81
C SER A 31 3.88 -5.82 -55.56
N THR A 32 3.49 -4.98 -56.52
CA THR A 32 2.40 -5.18 -57.46
C THR A 32 2.72 -6.33 -58.44
N SER A 33 1.66 -7.05 -58.78
CA SER A 33 1.59 -8.26 -59.62
C SER A 33 2.30 -8.18 -60.97
N THR A 34 2.92 -9.29 -61.41
CA THR A 34 2.74 -9.80 -62.77
C THR A 34 3.08 -11.29 -62.89
N GLY A 35 2.12 -12.05 -63.41
CA GLY A 35 2.13 -13.41 -63.98
C GLY A 35 3.28 -14.38 -63.72
N ILE A 36 2.95 -15.53 -63.15
CA ILE A 36 3.30 -16.93 -63.53
C ILE A 36 3.06 -17.78 -62.28
N THR A 37 2.05 -18.66 -62.31
CA THR A 37 1.76 -19.81 -61.42
C THR A 37 2.61 -19.92 -60.13
N GLY A 38 2.52 -18.90 -59.29
CA GLY A 38 3.31 -18.79 -58.06
C GLY A 38 2.54 -19.47 -56.94
N ASP A 39 3.27 -20.30 -56.20
CA ASP A 39 2.82 -20.96 -54.99
C ASP A 39 2.00 -19.99 -54.12
N GLN A 40 0.69 -20.20 -54.07
CA GLN A 40 -0.22 -19.40 -53.25
C GLN A 40 -0.09 -19.74 -51.76
N GLY A 41 0.72 -20.75 -51.42
CA GLY A 41 0.95 -21.24 -50.06
C GLY A 41 1.28 -20.14 -49.05
N PRO A 42 2.21 -19.22 -49.33
CA PRO A 42 2.55 -18.13 -48.40
C PRO A 42 1.40 -17.13 -48.20
N ALA A 43 0.69 -16.76 -49.27
CA ALA A 43 -0.44 -15.83 -49.20
C ALA A 43 -1.63 -16.43 -48.45
N VAL A 44 -1.95 -17.71 -48.72
CA VAL A 44 -2.99 -18.45 -48.00
C VAL A 44 -2.60 -18.66 -46.53
N SER A 45 -1.32 -18.94 -46.25
CA SER A 45 -0.84 -19.09 -44.87
C SER A 45 -0.87 -17.79 -44.09
N ALA A 46 -0.63 -16.64 -44.74
CA ALA A 46 -0.77 -15.32 -44.14
C ALA A 46 -2.24 -15.00 -43.85
N ALA A 47 -3.14 -15.20 -44.82
CA ALA A 47 -4.57 -15.00 -44.63
C ALA A 47 -5.16 -15.89 -43.52
N ILE A 48 -4.77 -17.17 -43.47
CA ILE A 48 -5.20 -18.07 -42.40
C ILE A 48 -4.65 -17.60 -41.05
N ARG A 49 -3.42 -17.10 -41.00
CA ARG A 49 -2.83 -16.55 -39.77
C ARG A 49 -3.55 -15.30 -39.29
N ASP A 50 -3.95 -14.43 -40.21
CA ASP A 50 -4.64 -13.19 -39.89
C ASP A 50 -6.07 -13.45 -39.40
N VAL A 51 -6.77 -14.41 -40.02
CA VAL A 51 -8.14 -14.81 -39.63
C VAL A 51 -8.16 -15.61 -38.32
N LEU A 52 -7.19 -16.49 -38.10
CA LEU A 52 -7.16 -17.33 -36.88
C LEU A 52 -6.41 -16.67 -35.72
N GLY A 53 -5.64 -15.59 -35.97
CA GLY A 53 -4.68 -15.05 -35.01
C GLY A 53 -3.59 -16.05 -34.61
N TRP A 54 -3.43 -17.14 -35.38
CA TRP A 54 -2.65 -18.32 -35.03
C TRP A 54 -1.99 -18.92 -36.28
N ARG A 55 -0.74 -19.39 -36.16
CA ARG A 55 -0.03 -20.05 -37.29
C ARG A 55 -0.28 -21.56 -37.25
N PRO A 56 -1.01 -22.14 -38.23
CA PRO A 56 -1.30 -23.56 -38.22
C PRO A 56 -0.03 -24.40 -38.35
N ARG A 57 0.11 -25.39 -37.47
CA ARG A 57 1.09 -26.47 -37.63
C ARG A 57 0.40 -27.64 -38.30
N VAL A 58 1.02 -28.18 -39.35
CA VAL A 58 0.50 -29.36 -40.08
C VAL A 58 0.34 -30.58 -39.15
N GLN A 59 1.11 -30.63 -38.07
CA GLN A 59 1.10 -31.71 -37.07
C GLN A 59 -0.03 -31.60 -36.04
N ASP A 60 -0.78 -30.48 -35.95
CA ASP A 60 -1.82 -30.28 -34.93
C ASP A 60 -3.18 -29.88 -35.54
N PRO A 61 -3.92 -30.85 -36.12
CA PRO A 61 -5.24 -30.59 -36.68
C PRO A 61 -6.28 -30.23 -35.61
N LYS A 62 -6.08 -30.64 -34.34
CA LYS A 62 -7.01 -30.35 -33.25
C LYS A 62 -6.95 -28.88 -32.87
N ALA A 63 -5.75 -28.32 -32.70
CA ALA A 63 -5.59 -26.89 -32.46
C ALA A 63 -6.16 -26.05 -33.61
N PHE A 64 -6.01 -26.50 -34.86
CA PHE A 64 -6.61 -25.83 -36.01
C PHE A 64 -8.15 -25.84 -35.97
N THR A 65 -8.78 -26.97 -35.66
CA THR A 65 -10.24 -27.04 -35.50
C THR A 65 -10.73 -26.21 -34.31
N ALA A 66 -9.98 -26.21 -33.21
CA ALA A 66 -10.30 -25.40 -32.04
C ALA A 66 -10.26 -23.91 -32.41
N ALA A 67 -9.18 -23.43 -33.04
CA ALA A 67 -9.03 -22.06 -33.52
C ALA A 67 -10.15 -21.63 -34.48
N LEU A 68 -10.58 -22.52 -35.40
CA LEU A 68 -11.71 -22.24 -36.29
C LEU A 68 -13.03 -22.11 -35.53
N SER A 69 -13.36 -23.07 -34.66
CA SER A 69 -14.58 -23.00 -33.82
C SER A 69 -14.58 -21.80 -32.87
N ALA A 70 -13.39 -21.29 -32.60
CA ALA A 70 -13.12 -20.15 -31.74
C ALA A 70 -13.32 -18.80 -32.46
N SER A 71 -12.87 -18.68 -33.71
CA SER A 71 -12.91 -17.45 -34.51
C SER A 71 -14.24 -17.26 -35.25
N PHE A 72 -15.03 -18.31 -35.39
CA PHE A 72 -16.30 -18.27 -36.11
C PHE A 72 -17.46 -18.74 -35.21
N GLU A 73 -18.40 -17.83 -34.97
CA GLU A 73 -19.66 -18.16 -34.33
C GLU A 73 -20.63 -18.68 -35.39
N LEU A 74 -21.05 -19.93 -35.26
CA LEU A 74 -22.00 -20.57 -36.16
C LEU A 74 -23.41 -20.41 -35.59
N SER A 75 -24.26 -19.66 -36.27
CA SER A 75 -25.69 -19.53 -35.96
C SER A 75 -26.51 -20.16 -37.07
N THR A 76 -27.60 -20.83 -36.71
CA THR A 76 -28.58 -21.34 -37.69
C THR A 76 -29.72 -20.35 -37.78
N PHE A 77 -29.93 -19.80 -38.97
CA PHE A 77 -31.04 -18.90 -39.25
C PHE A 77 -31.76 -19.46 -40.48
N GLU A 78 -33.07 -19.68 -40.40
CA GLU A 78 -33.89 -20.15 -41.52
C GLU A 78 -33.25 -21.32 -42.33
N ASP A 79 -32.89 -22.41 -41.64
CA ASP A 79 -32.30 -23.63 -42.22
C ASP A 79 -30.95 -23.47 -42.94
N HIS A 80 -30.24 -22.34 -42.77
CA HIS A 80 -28.86 -22.17 -43.22
C HIS A 80 -27.93 -21.76 -42.07
N VAL A 81 -26.68 -22.23 -42.14
CA VAL A 81 -25.64 -21.91 -41.14
C VAL A 81 -24.94 -20.63 -41.54
N ILE A 82 -25.12 -19.58 -40.75
CA ILE A 82 -24.40 -18.32 -40.88
C ILE A 82 -23.17 -18.39 -39.97
N ALA A 83 -21.98 -18.25 -40.56
CA ALA A 83 -20.73 -18.10 -39.83
C ALA A 83 -20.40 -16.61 -39.65
N LYS A 84 -20.46 -16.11 -38.42
CA LYS A 84 -20.03 -14.76 -38.08
C LYS A 84 -18.57 -14.81 -37.63
N TYR A 85 -17.70 -14.12 -38.36
CA TYR A 85 -16.32 -13.95 -37.92
C TYR A 85 -16.28 -13.00 -36.72
N VAL A 86 -15.72 -13.47 -35.61
CA VAL A 86 -15.49 -12.67 -34.42
C VAL A 86 -13.97 -12.49 -34.32
N PRO A 87 -13.44 -11.29 -34.65
CA PRO A 87 -12.00 -11.07 -34.60
C PRO A 87 -11.51 -11.30 -33.19
N ARG A 88 -10.58 -12.23 -33.02
CA ARG A 88 -9.96 -12.48 -31.72
C ARG A 88 -8.82 -11.50 -31.49
N GLY A 89 -8.75 -10.96 -30.28
CA GLY A 89 -7.51 -10.43 -29.73
C GLY A 89 -6.43 -11.52 -29.78
N VAL A 90 -5.21 -11.16 -30.14
CA VAL A 90 -4.16 -12.12 -30.50
C VAL A 90 -3.77 -13.00 -29.32
N ALA A 91 -3.96 -14.31 -29.48
CA ALA A 91 -3.33 -15.32 -28.63
C ALA A 91 -1.87 -15.49 -29.09
N VAL A 92 -0.94 -14.83 -28.41
CA VAL A 92 0.50 -14.98 -28.68
C VAL A 92 0.90 -16.44 -28.41
N GLN A 93 1.57 -17.05 -29.40
CA GLN A 93 2.06 -18.43 -29.40
C GLN A 93 2.89 -18.78 -28.16
N ALA A 94 2.28 -19.50 -27.23
CA ALA A 94 2.83 -20.75 -26.73
C ALA A 94 1.88 -21.84 -27.22
N ASP A 95 2.29 -23.11 -27.34
CA ASP A 95 1.39 -24.22 -27.74
C ASP A 95 0.23 -24.46 -26.71
N LEU A 96 0.10 -23.56 -25.73
CA LEU A 96 -0.93 -23.44 -24.68
C LEU A 96 -1.59 -22.03 -24.64
N GLY A 97 -1.48 -21.23 -25.71
CA GLY A 97 -2.33 -20.05 -26.02
C GLY A 97 -2.19 -18.78 -25.15
N GLY A 98 -1.66 -18.89 -23.94
CA GLY A 98 -1.52 -17.77 -23.01
C GLY A 98 -0.69 -18.11 -21.77
N VAL A 99 0.18 -19.11 -21.94
CA VAL A 99 0.99 -19.73 -20.88
C VAL A 99 2.44 -19.39 -21.17
N THR A 100 3.10 -18.75 -20.22
CA THR A 100 4.47 -18.26 -20.37
C THR A 100 5.48 -19.41 -20.40
N GLY A 101 6.72 -19.20 -20.87
CA GLY A 101 7.72 -20.27 -20.95
C GLY A 101 7.96 -21.00 -19.62
N GLY A 102 8.05 -20.26 -18.51
CA GLY A 102 8.17 -20.86 -17.18
C GLY A 102 6.90 -21.55 -16.70
N GLN A 103 5.73 -21.00 -17.04
CA GLN A 103 4.44 -21.64 -16.75
C GLN A 103 4.23 -22.92 -17.57
N ALA A 104 4.60 -22.94 -18.85
CA ALA A 104 4.48 -24.09 -19.74
C ALA A 104 5.37 -25.23 -19.25
N SER A 105 6.59 -24.89 -18.82
CA SER A 105 7.50 -25.85 -18.20
C SER A 105 6.93 -26.45 -16.90
N LEU A 106 6.31 -25.64 -16.03
CA LEU A 106 5.62 -26.14 -14.83
C LEU A 106 4.40 -26.98 -15.16
N TYR A 107 3.58 -26.53 -16.10
CA TYR A 107 2.36 -27.23 -16.51
C TYR A 107 2.67 -28.60 -17.14
N LEU A 108 3.67 -28.69 -18.03
CA LEU A 108 4.10 -29.95 -18.62
C LEU A 108 4.64 -30.92 -17.56
N ARG A 109 5.44 -30.41 -16.60
CA ARG A 109 5.91 -31.21 -15.46
C ARG A 109 4.74 -31.70 -14.60
N ALA A 110 3.79 -30.81 -14.27
CA ALA A 110 2.62 -31.14 -13.49
C ALA A 110 1.73 -32.17 -14.19
N LYS A 111 1.55 -32.06 -15.51
CA LYS A 111 0.77 -33.00 -16.32
C LYS A 111 1.42 -34.39 -16.34
N ALA A 112 2.73 -34.47 -16.55
CA ALA A 112 3.47 -35.73 -16.48
C ALA A 112 3.40 -36.36 -15.08
N ALA A 113 3.59 -35.54 -14.03
CA ALA A 113 3.45 -35.97 -12.64
C ALA A 113 2.04 -36.49 -12.35
N HIS A 114 1.00 -35.79 -12.79
CA HIS A 114 -0.40 -36.22 -12.62
C HIS A 114 -0.69 -37.58 -13.28
N GLU A 115 -0.20 -37.82 -14.51
CA GLU A 115 -0.37 -39.11 -15.18
C GLU A 115 0.36 -40.26 -14.46
N GLN A 116 1.51 -39.97 -13.83
CA GLN A 116 2.25 -40.95 -13.03
C GLN A 116 1.57 -41.19 -11.67
N ILE A 117 1.24 -40.13 -10.93
CA ILE A 117 0.56 -40.18 -9.64
C ILE A 117 -0.78 -40.93 -9.77
N THR A 118 -1.57 -40.65 -10.80
CA THR A 118 -2.86 -41.34 -11.00
C THR A 118 -2.67 -42.84 -11.18
N ARG A 119 -1.69 -43.27 -11.99
CA ARG A 119 -1.38 -44.69 -12.18
C ARG A 119 -0.91 -45.36 -10.88
N MET A 120 -0.11 -44.66 -10.08
CA MET A 120 0.38 -45.17 -8.80
C MET A 120 -0.76 -45.28 -7.78
N LEU A 121 -1.61 -44.26 -7.66
CA LEU A 121 -2.82 -44.28 -6.82
C LEU A 121 -3.73 -45.46 -7.13
N ASP A 122 -3.96 -45.72 -8.42
CA ASP A 122 -4.82 -46.83 -8.87
C ASP A 122 -4.20 -48.20 -8.54
N SER A 123 -2.87 -48.28 -8.42
CA SER A 123 -2.15 -49.52 -8.10
C SER A 123 -1.98 -49.78 -6.60
N LEU A 124 -2.19 -48.76 -5.75
CA LEU A 124 -2.00 -48.89 -4.30
C LEU A 124 -3.05 -49.82 -3.69
N GLN A 125 -2.58 -50.80 -2.90
CA GLN A 125 -3.44 -51.70 -2.13
C GLN A 125 -3.33 -51.40 -0.62
N PRO A 126 -4.44 -51.43 0.14
CA PRO A 126 -4.38 -51.28 1.58
C PRO A 126 -3.69 -52.49 2.22
N LEU A 127 -2.77 -52.24 3.14
CA LEU A 127 -2.07 -53.26 3.93
C LEU A 127 -2.90 -53.68 5.16
N ARG A 128 -3.76 -52.78 5.63
CA ARG A 128 -4.70 -53.04 6.71
C ARG A 128 -5.79 -54.01 6.29
N THR A 129 -5.95 -55.07 7.08
CA THR A 129 -7.01 -56.07 6.89
C THR A 129 -8.41 -55.54 7.21
N ASP A 130 -8.49 -54.47 8.01
CA ASP A 130 -9.72 -53.78 8.40
C ASP A 130 -9.99 -52.51 7.58
N ALA A 131 -9.23 -52.26 6.51
CA ALA A 131 -9.44 -51.10 5.65
C ALA A 131 -10.78 -51.17 4.92
N ASP A 132 -11.62 -50.14 5.10
CA ASP A 132 -12.87 -50.02 4.34
C ASP A 132 -12.55 -49.67 2.87
N PRO A 133 -12.93 -50.52 1.90
CA PRO A 133 -12.67 -50.25 0.49
C PRO A 133 -13.32 -48.94 -0.01
N GLN A 134 -14.43 -48.52 0.60
CA GLN A 134 -15.11 -47.26 0.24
C GLN A 134 -14.30 -46.04 0.71
N ASP A 135 -13.77 -46.08 1.94
CA ASP A 135 -12.89 -45.03 2.46
C ASP A 135 -11.61 -44.96 1.62
N CYS A 136 -10.99 -46.11 1.29
CA CYS A 136 -9.80 -46.15 0.44
C CYS A 136 -10.05 -45.48 -0.92
N GLU A 137 -11.17 -45.77 -1.58
CA GLU A 137 -11.49 -45.14 -2.86
C GLU A 137 -11.82 -43.65 -2.72
N ALA A 138 -12.47 -43.25 -1.62
CA ALA A 138 -12.73 -41.84 -1.32
C ALA A 138 -11.42 -41.04 -1.20
N TYR A 139 -10.43 -41.56 -0.46
CA TYR A 139 -9.11 -40.90 -0.34
C TYR A 139 -8.32 -40.88 -1.65
N ARG A 140 -8.35 -41.95 -2.46
CA ARG A 140 -7.78 -41.91 -3.82
C ARG A 140 -8.44 -40.81 -4.66
N GLY A 141 -9.76 -40.70 -4.57
CA GLY A 141 -10.54 -39.65 -5.25
C GLY A 141 -10.12 -38.24 -4.84
N LEU A 142 -9.94 -38.00 -3.53
CA LEU A 142 -9.52 -36.70 -3.00
C LEU A 142 -8.12 -36.30 -3.50
N VAL A 143 -7.14 -37.21 -3.42
CA VAL A 143 -5.78 -36.93 -3.91
C VAL A 143 -5.78 -36.69 -5.42
N ARG A 144 -6.51 -37.50 -6.19
CA ARG A 144 -6.63 -37.36 -7.66
C ARG A 144 -7.25 -36.01 -8.05
N ASP A 145 -8.31 -35.57 -7.36
CA ASP A 145 -8.96 -34.28 -7.63
C ASP A 145 -8.05 -33.10 -7.29
N SER A 146 -7.35 -33.15 -6.15
CA SER A 146 -6.40 -32.10 -5.75
C SER A 146 -5.23 -31.96 -6.75
N VAL A 147 -4.63 -33.07 -7.20
CA VAL A 147 -3.55 -33.04 -8.21
C VAL A 147 -4.09 -32.54 -9.56
N ARG A 148 -5.29 -32.97 -9.96
CA ARG A 148 -5.95 -32.47 -11.17
C ARG A 148 -6.18 -30.96 -11.10
N ARG A 149 -6.62 -30.44 -9.94
CA ARG A 149 -6.83 -29.01 -9.71
C ARG A 149 -5.54 -28.22 -9.85
N ILE A 150 -4.41 -28.73 -9.34
CA ILE A 150 -3.09 -28.11 -9.53
C ILE A 150 -2.74 -28.02 -11.02
N VAL A 151 -2.91 -29.11 -11.78
CA VAL A 151 -2.63 -29.11 -13.23
C VAL A 151 -3.51 -28.11 -13.97
N LEU A 152 -4.80 -28.03 -13.64
CA LEU A 152 -5.73 -27.09 -14.26
C LEU A 152 -5.37 -25.63 -13.97
N GLU A 153 -5.01 -25.29 -12.74
CA GLU A 153 -4.60 -23.92 -12.40
C GLU A 153 -3.24 -23.57 -13.03
N LEU A 154 -2.28 -24.49 -13.07
CA LEU A 154 -1.00 -24.27 -13.76
C LEU A 154 -1.16 -24.10 -15.27
N GLY A 155 -2.18 -24.69 -15.87
CA GLY A 155 -2.50 -24.55 -17.30
C GLY A 155 -3.35 -23.33 -17.65
N ARG A 156 -3.71 -22.49 -16.67
CA ARG A 156 -4.61 -21.36 -16.86
C ARG A 156 -3.96 -20.23 -17.66
N GLU A 157 -4.66 -19.70 -18.66
CA GLU A 157 -4.21 -18.54 -19.42
C GLU A 157 -4.11 -17.26 -18.55
N GLY A 158 -2.95 -16.59 -18.65
CA GLY A 158 -2.65 -15.40 -17.83
C GLY A 158 -2.15 -15.73 -16.42
N GLY A 159 -1.53 -16.90 -16.26
CA GLY A 159 -0.88 -17.33 -15.03
C GLY A 159 -1.78 -18.10 -14.05
N PRO A 160 -1.18 -18.99 -13.22
CA PRO A 160 -1.88 -19.69 -12.15
C PRO A 160 -2.33 -18.73 -11.05
N ARG A 161 -3.48 -19.00 -10.46
CA ARG A 161 -3.93 -18.29 -9.25
C ARG A 161 -3.17 -18.83 -8.05
N VAL A 162 -2.13 -18.10 -7.65
CA VAL A 162 -1.21 -18.54 -6.59
C VAL A 162 -1.92 -19.02 -5.33
N PRO A 163 -2.92 -18.30 -4.76
CA PRO A 163 -3.64 -18.79 -3.57
C PRO A 163 -4.38 -20.12 -3.78
N LEU A 164 -4.85 -20.40 -5.00
CA LEU A 164 -5.55 -21.66 -5.30
C LEU A 164 -4.59 -22.83 -5.43
N VAL A 165 -3.40 -22.59 -5.99
CA VAL A 165 -2.35 -23.61 -6.08
C VAL A 165 -1.76 -23.87 -4.69
N ASP A 166 -1.48 -22.81 -3.92
CA ASP A 166 -0.98 -22.90 -2.54
C ASP A 166 -1.97 -23.65 -1.64
N SER A 167 -3.27 -23.35 -1.74
CA SER A 167 -4.29 -24.09 -0.98
C SER A 167 -4.44 -25.54 -1.42
N ALA A 168 -4.31 -25.85 -2.72
CA ALA A 168 -4.35 -27.23 -3.19
C ALA A 168 -3.15 -28.05 -2.69
N PHE A 169 -1.94 -27.49 -2.70
CA PHE A 169 -0.77 -28.12 -2.08
C PHE A 169 -0.92 -28.25 -0.57
N SER A 170 -1.40 -27.21 0.10
CA SER A 170 -1.61 -27.24 1.56
C SER A 170 -2.62 -28.31 1.98
N VAL A 171 -3.68 -28.53 1.20
CA VAL A 171 -4.64 -29.62 1.45
C VAL A 171 -3.99 -31.00 1.21
N LEU A 172 -3.17 -31.14 0.18
CA LEU A 172 -2.50 -32.40 -0.16
C LEU A 172 -1.44 -32.81 0.86
N THR A 173 -0.51 -31.89 1.15
CA THR A 173 0.69 -32.17 1.95
C THR A 173 0.59 -31.66 3.38
N GLY A 174 -0.46 -30.90 3.73
CA GLY A 174 -0.61 -30.26 5.05
C GLY A 174 0.37 -29.10 5.28
N TYR A 175 1.32 -28.87 4.37
CA TYR A 175 2.31 -27.81 4.49
C TYR A 175 1.69 -26.48 4.04
N GLN A 176 1.64 -25.50 4.94
CA GLN A 176 1.32 -24.14 4.55
C GLN A 176 2.57 -23.55 3.92
N ALA A 177 2.47 -23.09 2.68
CA ALA A 177 3.50 -22.24 2.10
C ALA A 177 3.75 -21.12 3.11
N THR A 178 4.97 -21.02 3.64
CA THR A 178 5.31 -19.95 4.58
C THR A 178 4.89 -18.65 3.92
N PRO A 179 3.92 -17.91 4.50
CA PRO A 179 3.66 -16.57 4.03
C PRO A 179 5.02 -15.86 4.16
N SER A 180 5.52 -15.31 3.06
CA SER A 180 6.66 -14.41 3.12
C SER A 180 6.37 -13.43 4.23
N THR A 181 7.15 -13.52 5.31
CA THR A 181 6.87 -12.92 6.60
C THR A 181 6.46 -11.46 6.42
N THR A 182 5.16 -11.20 6.43
CA THR A 182 4.65 -9.89 6.83
C THR A 182 5.04 -9.83 8.30
N THR A 183 6.09 -9.07 8.60
CA THR A 183 6.52 -8.81 9.98
C THR A 183 5.29 -8.39 10.74
N SER A 184 4.81 -9.28 11.61
CA SER A 184 3.85 -8.97 12.64
C SER A 184 4.36 -7.72 13.35
N ALA A 185 3.55 -6.66 13.36
CA ALA A 185 3.82 -5.44 14.11
C ALA A 185 4.40 -5.81 15.50
N PRO A 186 5.51 -5.20 15.93
CA PRO A 186 6.01 -5.44 17.27
C PRO A 186 4.92 -5.03 18.26
N SER A 187 4.51 -5.96 19.14
CA SER A 187 3.77 -5.65 20.35
C SER A 187 4.43 -4.45 21.06
N PRO A 188 3.66 -3.51 21.63
CA PRO A 188 4.24 -2.35 22.30
C PRO A 188 5.20 -2.82 23.40
N PRO A 189 6.45 -2.34 23.46
CA PRO A 189 7.34 -2.68 24.55
C PRO A 189 6.78 -2.06 25.83
N ALA A 190 6.31 -2.93 26.72
CA ALA A 190 6.20 -2.59 28.13
C ALA A 190 7.60 -2.20 28.63
N SER A 191 7.67 -1.02 29.26
CA SER A 191 8.81 -0.50 30.05
C SER A 191 9.98 0.11 29.26
N ARG A 192 10.12 1.44 29.44
CA ARG A 192 11.25 2.29 29.02
C ARG A 192 12.62 1.68 29.40
N PRO A 193 13.61 1.62 28.49
CA PRO A 193 15.01 1.50 28.89
C PRO A 193 15.54 2.85 29.39
N THR A 194 16.12 2.86 30.58
CA THR A 194 16.79 4.03 31.18
C THR A 194 18.18 4.24 30.57
N LEU A 195 18.60 5.52 30.49
CA LEU A 195 19.89 6.04 30.02
C LEU A 195 21.16 5.45 30.70
N ALA A 196 21.01 4.53 31.66
CA ALA A 196 22.12 3.89 32.37
C ALA A 196 22.77 2.71 31.60
N ASN A 197 22.13 2.18 30.55
CA ASN A 197 22.68 1.07 29.75
C ASN A 197 23.59 1.50 28.59
N ILE A 198 23.80 2.81 28.40
CA ILE A 198 24.63 3.38 27.31
C ILE A 198 26.10 3.58 27.74
N LEU A 199 26.45 3.33 29.02
CA LEU A 199 27.80 3.56 29.54
C LEU A 199 28.35 2.34 30.31
N GLN A 200 28.66 1.26 29.60
CA GLN A 200 29.64 0.28 30.07
C GLN A 200 30.56 -0.19 28.92
N PRO A 201 31.90 0.00 29.03
CA PRO A 201 32.84 -0.57 28.10
C PRO A 201 33.25 -1.97 28.58
N ALA A 202 32.96 -3.01 27.80
CA ALA A 202 33.47 -4.36 28.05
C ALA A 202 34.43 -4.77 26.91
N VAL A 203 35.69 -4.42 27.12
CA VAL A 203 36.85 -5.07 26.52
C VAL A 203 36.91 -6.52 27.02
N SER A 204 36.94 -7.50 26.12
CA SER A 204 37.58 -8.81 26.37
C SER A 204 37.96 -9.51 25.07
N PHE A 205 39.27 -9.60 24.86
CA PHE A 205 39.95 -10.51 23.95
C PHE A 205 39.71 -11.97 24.35
N GLY A 206 39.50 -12.85 23.38
CA GLY A 206 39.39 -14.29 23.60
C GLY A 206 39.38 -15.11 22.31
N SER A 207 40.53 -15.70 22.01
CA SER A 207 40.92 -16.52 20.85
C SER A 207 40.10 -17.81 20.62
N THR A 208 40.03 -18.20 19.33
CA THR A 208 40.01 -19.56 18.72
C THR A 208 38.87 -20.55 19.04
N ASN A 209 37.98 -20.78 18.07
CA ASN A 209 38.06 -21.94 17.16
C ASN A 209 36.90 -21.92 16.15
N GLY A 210 37.24 -21.84 14.86
CA GLY A 210 36.30 -22.17 13.80
C GLY A 210 36.20 -23.68 13.62
N LEU A 211 34.99 -24.20 13.43
CA LEU A 211 34.70 -25.37 12.61
C LEU A 211 33.24 -25.28 12.10
N LEU A 212 33.15 -25.07 10.78
CA LEU A 212 32.15 -25.60 9.83
C LEU A 212 30.69 -25.08 9.88
N GLY A 213 30.45 -24.08 9.03
CA GLY A 213 29.53 -24.18 7.90
C GLY A 213 28.11 -24.69 8.18
N GLN A 214 27.21 -23.79 8.57
CA GLN A 214 25.78 -23.96 8.33
C GLN A 214 25.38 -23.17 7.08
N VAL A 215 25.20 -23.91 6.00
CA VAL A 215 24.41 -23.53 4.81
C VAL A 215 23.02 -23.08 5.27
N PRO A 216 22.44 -22.00 4.73
CA PRO A 216 21.12 -21.56 5.15
C PRO A 216 20.05 -22.58 4.75
N THR A 217 19.38 -23.08 5.79
CA THR A 217 18.00 -23.59 5.86
C THR A 217 17.52 -24.43 4.67
N ALA A 218 17.84 -25.73 4.73
CA ALA A 218 17.04 -26.74 4.03
C ALA A 218 15.56 -26.55 4.45
N THR A 219 14.69 -26.29 3.48
CA THR A 219 13.25 -26.62 3.62
C THR A 219 13.19 -28.03 4.18
N ALA A 220 12.59 -28.19 5.36
CA ALA A 220 12.45 -29.49 6.02
C ALA A 220 12.05 -30.54 4.98
N GLU A 221 12.96 -31.47 4.71
CA GLU A 221 12.73 -32.57 3.80
C GLU A 221 11.48 -33.28 4.31
N ILE A 222 10.39 -33.22 3.53
CA ILE A 222 9.11 -33.80 3.92
C ILE A 222 9.33 -35.31 3.94
N ASP A 223 9.48 -35.86 5.14
CA ASP A 223 9.60 -37.28 5.35
C ASP A 223 8.28 -37.98 4.96
N PRO A 224 8.30 -38.95 4.02
CA PRO A 224 7.10 -39.66 3.58
C PRO A 224 6.33 -40.34 4.72
N ASP A 225 7.02 -40.75 5.78
CA ASP A 225 6.42 -41.43 6.93
C ASP A 225 5.75 -40.45 7.90
N SER A 226 5.97 -39.14 7.75
CA SER A 226 5.36 -38.08 8.57
C SER A 226 4.62 -37.00 7.77
N VAL A 227 4.41 -37.22 6.47
CA VAL A 227 3.65 -36.30 5.60
C VAL A 227 2.25 -36.01 6.17
N PRO A 228 1.85 -34.74 6.38
CA PRO A 228 0.50 -34.39 6.82
C PRO A 228 -0.49 -34.31 5.65
N GLY A 229 -1.70 -33.79 5.91
CA GLY A 229 -2.71 -33.53 4.88
C GLY A 229 -3.43 -34.78 4.34
N GLN A 230 -3.95 -34.69 3.12
CA GLN A 230 -4.62 -35.81 2.44
C GLN A 230 -3.68 -37.00 2.19
N LEU A 231 -2.39 -36.76 1.97
CA LEU A 231 -1.39 -37.82 1.81
C LEU A 231 -1.13 -38.58 3.10
N GLY A 232 -1.01 -37.87 4.23
CA GLY A 232 -0.93 -38.51 5.55
C GLY A 232 -2.17 -39.32 5.87
N ALA A 233 -3.36 -38.77 5.60
CA ALA A 233 -4.60 -39.50 5.79
C ALA A 233 -4.71 -40.75 4.90
N LEU A 234 -4.21 -40.68 3.66
CA LEU A 234 -4.15 -41.85 2.77
C LEU A 234 -3.19 -42.91 3.33
N ARG A 235 -2.00 -42.52 3.81
CA ARG A 235 -1.03 -43.42 4.46
C ARG A 235 -1.69 -44.16 5.63
N ASP A 236 -2.26 -43.42 6.57
CA ASP A 236 -2.81 -43.97 7.82
C ASP A 236 -4.00 -44.89 7.58
N ARG A 237 -4.82 -44.60 6.55
CA ARG A 237 -5.98 -45.40 6.18
C ARG A 237 -5.61 -46.68 5.43
N PHE A 238 -4.60 -46.62 4.57
CA PHE A 238 -4.10 -47.79 3.86
C PHE A 238 -3.16 -48.63 4.75
N GLY A 239 -2.68 -48.10 5.88
CA GLY A 239 -1.67 -48.74 6.71
C GLY A 239 -0.32 -48.81 6.02
N LEU A 240 0.07 -47.75 5.30
CA LEU A 240 1.33 -47.70 4.56
C LEU A 240 2.50 -47.25 5.46
N ASP A 241 2.50 -47.72 6.71
CA ASP A 241 3.55 -47.49 7.70
C ASP A 241 4.44 -48.74 7.87
N ASP A 242 5.52 -48.61 8.63
CA ASP A 242 6.47 -49.72 8.85
C ASP A 242 5.85 -50.89 9.62
N ASP A 243 4.88 -50.62 10.48
CA ASP A 243 4.28 -51.62 11.38
C ASP A 243 3.40 -52.64 10.64
N HIS A 244 2.89 -52.29 9.46
CA HIS A 244 2.00 -53.15 8.65
C HIS A 244 2.71 -53.87 7.50
N VAL A 245 4.02 -53.66 7.29
CA VAL A 245 4.80 -54.32 6.23
C VAL A 245 5.38 -55.64 6.73
N ASN A 246 4.84 -56.76 6.27
CA ASN A 246 5.27 -58.11 6.62
C ASN A 246 5.80 -58.91 5.42
N THR A 247 5.43 -58.53 4.19
CA THR A 247 5.82 -59.21 2.96
C THR A 247 6.49 -58.26 1.96
N VAL A 248 7.24 -58.84 1.02
CA VAL A 248 7.91 -58.08 -0.07
C VAL A 248 6.90 -57.34 -0.95
N ASP A 249 5.70 -57.90 -1.15
CA ASP A 249 4.64 -57.23 -1.92
C ASP A 249 4.09 -56.00 -1.17
N GLU A 250 4.01 -56.06 0.16
CA GLU A 250 3.58 -54.94 1.01
C GLU A 250 4.66 -53.86 1.07
N GLU A 251 5.94 -54.25 1.13
CA GLU A 251 7.08 -53.34 1.02
C GLU A 251 7.03 -52.56 -0.31
N LYS A 252 6.72 -53.25 -1.42
CA LYS A 252 6.51 -52.62 -2.72
C LYS A 252 5.36 -51.61 -2.73
N GLN A 253 4.27 -51.85 -1.99
CA GLN A 253 3.17 -50.88 -1.85
C GLN A 253 3.63 -49.63 -1.09
N ARG A 254 4.37 -49.81 0.02
CA ARG A 254 4.96 -48.69 0.77
C ARG A 254 5.95 -47.89 -0.06
N THR A 255 6.85 -48.54 -0.80
CA THR A 255 7.76 -47.85 -1.74
C THR A 255 6.99 -47.08 -2.82
N SER A 256 5.91 -47.66 -3.35
CA SER A 256 5.06 -46.97 -4.34
C SER A 256 4.40 -45.72 -3.74
N PHE A 257 3.99 -45.77 -2.47
CA PHE A 257 3.48 -44.59 -1.77
C PHE A 257 4.57 -43.53 -1.55
N TRP A 258 5.77 -43.93 -1.15
CA TRP A 258 6.90 -43.00 -0.99
C TRP A 258 7.23 -42.26 -2.28
N THR A 259 7.35 -42.98 -3.40
CA THR A 259 7.57 -42.37 -4.72
C THR A 259 6.43 -41.42 -5.10
N LEU A 260 5.18 -41.71 -4.69
CA LEU A 260 4.06 -40.81 -4.93
C LEU A 260 4.21 -39.50 -4.14
N VAL A 261 4.60 -39.58 -2.86
CA VAL A 261 4.85 -38.40 -2.02
C VAL A 261 5.98 -37.56 -2.61
N GLU A 262 7.08 -38.19 -3.02
CA GLU A 262 8.23 -37.54 -3.65
C GLU A 262 7.85 -36.76 -4.93
N LEU A 263 7.04 -37.35 -5.81
CA LEU A 263 6.57 -36.66 -7.02
C LEU A 263 5.74 -35.41 -6.70
N ILE A 264 4.93 -35.44 -5.64
CA ILE A 264 4.09 -34.31 -5.23
C ILE A 264 4.96 -33.23 -4.57
N THR A 265 5.89 -33.61 -3.70
CA THR A 265 6.77 -32.65 -3.01
C THR A 265 7.77 -32.01 -3.97
N ASP A 266 8.24 -32.72 -4.99
CA ASP A 266 9.04 -32.16 -6.08
C ASP A 266 8.25 -31.17 -6.93
N LEU A 267 6.98 -31.46 -7.21
CA LEU A 267 6.10 -30.52 -7.89
C LEU A 267 5.82 -29.28 -7.02
N GLN A 268 5.61 -29.46 -5.72
CA GLN A 268 5.44 -28.38 -4.75
C GLN A 268 6.70 -27.51 -4.67
N ARG A 269 7.90 -28.09 -4.58
CA ARG A 269 9.18 -27.36 -4.58
C ARG A 269 9.39 -26.59 -5.88
N SER A 270 9.06 -27.21 -7.01
CA SER A 270 9.08 -26.56 -8.33
C SER A 270 8.15 -25.35 -8.37
N TRP A 271 6.97 -25.49 -7.77
CA TRP A 271 6.00 -24.41 -7.64
C TRP A 271 6.52 -23.32 -6.70
N ASP A 272 7.00 -23.63 -5.50
CA ASP A 272 7.52 -22.65 -4.54
C ASP A 272 8.68 -21.82 -5.10
N THR A 273 9.53 -22.43 -5.92
CA THR A 273 10.64 -21.73 -6.58
C THR A 273 10.14 -20.70 -7.59
N ARG A 274 9.05 -20.98 -8.30
CA ARG A 274 8.55 -20.17 -9.42
C ARG A 274 7.28 -19.38 -9.10
N ARG A 275 6.62 -19.61 -7.97
CA ARG A 275 5.37 -18.95 -7.60
C ARG A 275 5.55 -17.45 -7.46
N LEU A 276 6.76 -17.04 -7.05
CA LEU A 276 7.16 -15.64 -6.97
C LEU A 276 7.14 -14.96 -8.34
N ASP A 277 7.50 -15.64 -9.42
CA ASP A 277 7.44 -15.08 -10.79
C ASP A 277 5.99 -14.86 -11.27
N PHE A 278 5.00 -15.42 -10.57
CA PHE A 278 3.56 -15.21 -10.81
C PHE A 278 2.90 -14.23 -9.83
N THR A 279 3.51 -13.97 -8.67
CA THR A 279 3.00 -13.01 -7.68
C THR A 279 3.72 -11.67 -7.71
N LEU A 280 5.01 -11.65 -8.06
CA LEU A 280 5.85 -10.46 -7.95
C LEU A 280 5.53 -9.44 -9.05
N GLY A 281 5.41 -8.18 -8.61
CA GLY A 281 5.21 -7.01 -9.46
C GLY A 281 6.42 -6.67 -10.33
N ALA A 282 6.22 -5.62 -11.15
CA ALA A 282 7.14 -4.96 -12.10
C ALA A 282 8.48 -5.66 -12.43
N GLY A 283 8.67 -6.08 -13.68
CA GLY A 283 9.96 -6.50 -14.24
C GLY A 283 10.35 -7.96 -14.02
N ASN A 284 9.99 -8.56 -12.88
CA ASN A 284 10.36 -9.95 -12.54
C ASN A 284 9.33 -10.99 -13.01
N GLY A 285 8.14 -10.56 -13.44
CA GLY A 285 7.08 -11.42 -13.92
C GLY A 285 7.32 -11.96 -15.34
N PHE A 286 6.72 -13.10 -15.66
CA PHE A 286 6.73 -13.57 -17.03
C PHE A 286 5.92 -12.64 -17.94
N LEU A 287 6.58 -12.07 -18.95
CA LEU A 287 5.96 -11.14 -19.92
C LEU A 287 4.59 -11.62 -20.43
N GLY A 288 4.47 -12.90 -20.81
CA GLY A 288 3.20 -13.42 -21.34
C GLY A 288 2.03 -13.35 -20.35
N THR A 289 2.29 -13.42 -19.04
CA THR A 289 1.26 -13.29 -18.01
C THR A 289 0.74 -11.85 -17.97
N ASP A 290 1.65 -10.88 -17.97
CA ASP A 290 1.32 -9.46 -17.95
C ASP A 290 0.62 -9.04 -19.25
N LEU A 291 1.05 -9.59 -20.39
CA LEU A 291 0.41 -9.37 -21.68
C LEU A 291 -1.07 -9.80 -21.70
N VAL A 292 -1.39 -10.96 -21.10
CA VAL A 292 -2.78 -11.41 -20.98
C VAL A 292 -3.59 -10.50 -20.06
N GLN A 293 -2.97 -9.95 -19.01
CA GLN A 293 -3.67 -8.99 -18.14
C GLN A 293 -3.91 -7.66 -18.84
N ILE A 294 -2.93 -7.17 -19.60
CA ILE A 294 -3.06 -5.97 -20.43
C ILE A 294 -4.14 -6.16 -21.49
N SER A 295 -4.17 -7.30 -22.21
CA SER A 295 -5.19 -7.54 -23.24
C SER A 295 -6.61 -7.60 -22.66
N ARG A 296 -6.78 -8.18 -21.46
CA ARG A 296 -8.06 -8.15 -20.73
C ARG A 296 -8.46 -6.75 -20.30
N LEU A 297 -7.50 -5.92 -19.87
CA LEU A 297 -7.76 -4.52 -19.52
C LEU A 297 -8.10 -3.67 -20.75
N LEU A 298 -7.44 -3.91 -21.89
CA LEU A 298 -7.78 -3.26 -23.17
C LEU A 298 -9.22 -3.58 -23.58
N ALA A 299 -9.63 -4.85 -23.50
CA ALA A 299 -11.00 -5.26 -23.81
C ALA A 299 -12.04 -4.65 -22.84
N ALA A 300 -11.74 -4.61 -21.54
CA ALA A 300 -12.61 -3.98 -20.55
C ALA A 300 -12.69 -2.45 -20.77
N ALA A 301 -11.57 -1.81 -21.10
CA ALA A 301 -11.51 -0.39 -21.39
C ALA A 301 -12.27 -0.04 -22.68
N SER A 302 -12.16 -0.86 -23.74
CA SER A 302 -12.91 -0.65 -24.99
C SER A 302 -14.42 -0.76 -24.77
N GLU A 303 -14.89 -1.76 -24.01
CA GLU A 303 -16.31 -1.88 -23.64
C GLU A 303 -16.77 -0.68 -22.80
N GLN A 304 -15.92 -0.18 -21.91
CA GLN A 304 -16.23 1.00 -21.10
C GLN A 304 -16.27 2.30 -21.93
N VAL A 305 -15.53 2.38 -23.04
CA VAL A 305 -15.63 3.50 -24.00
C VAL A 305 -16.98 3.45 -24.74
N ASP A 306 -17.43 2.27 -25.17
CA ASP A 306 -18.75 2.10 -25.77
C ASP A 306 -19.88 2.51 -24.80
N GLU A 307 -19.78 2.06 -23.55
CA GLU A 307 -20.72 2.45 -22.49
C GLU A 307 -20.67 3.96 -22.21
N PHE A 308 -19.48 4.57 -22.24
CA PHE A 308 -19.34 6.01 -22.06
C PHE A 308 -20.05 6.79 -23.17
N GLU A 309 -19.90 6.40 -24.44
CA GLU A 309 -20.63 7.02 -25.55
C GLU A 309 -22.15 6.83 -25.42
N ALA A 310 -22.61 5.62 -25.07
CA ALA A 310 -24.03 5.35 -24.82
C ALA A 310 -24.58 6.22 -23.69
N VAL A 311 -23.81 6.43 -22.63
CA VAL A 311 -24.14 7.32 -21.52
C VAL A 311 -24.21 8.77 -21.99
N LEU A 312 -23.30 9.23 -22.85
CA LEU A 312 -23.33 10.58 -23.45
C LEU A 312 -24.57 10.78 -24.32
N ASP A 313 -24.92 9.81 -25.16
CA ASP A 313 -26.12 9.88 -25.98
C ASP A 313 -27.39 9.91 -25.12
N SER A 314 -27.40 9.17 -24.01
CA SER A 314 -28.53 9.16 -23.08
C SER A 314 -28.76 10.51 -22.38
N VAL A 315 -27.71 11.33 -22.18
CA VAL A 315 -27.78 12.70 -21.64
C VAL A 315 -27.93 13.77 -22.73
N LEU A 316 -28.31 13.36 -23.94
CA LEU A 316 -28.50 14.22 -25.10
C LEU A 316 -27.21 14.89 -25.61
N VAL A 317 -26.03 14.43 -25.19
CA VAL A 317 -24.74 14.88 -25.75
C VAL A 317 -24.42 14.02 -26.97
N SER A 318 -25.06 14.37 -28.08
CA SER A 318 -24.96 13.64 -29.36
C SER A 318 -23.56 13.69 -29.97
N SER A 319 -23.26 12.80 -30.93
CA SER A 319 -21.99 12.82 -31.68
C SER A 319 -21.65 14.19 -32.28
N ALA A 320 -22.61 14.90 -32.88
CA ALA A 320 -22.37 16.24 -33.41
C ALA A 320 -22.03 17.27 -32.31
N GLU A 321 -22.62 17.13 -31.13
CA GLU A 321 -22.28 17.99 -29.99
C GLU A 321 -20.88 17.68 -29.46
N ARG A 322 -20.52 16.39 -29.35
CA ARG A 322 -19.16 15.94 -28.93
C ARG A 322 -18.06 16.54 -29.80
N GLN A 323 -18.29 16.68 -31.11
CA GLN A 323 -17.35 17.29 -32.06
C GLN A 323 -17.16 18.80 -31.85
N THR A 324 -18.05 19.46 -31.12
CA THR A 324 -17.97 20.90 -30.84
C THR A 324 -17.49 21.21 -29.42
N VAL A 325 -17.53 20.23 -28.50
CA VAL A 325 -17.08 20.40 -27.12
C VAL A 325 -15.57 20.34 -27.07
N VAL A 326 -14.93 21.51 -27.00
CA VAL A 326 -13.47 21.63 -26.90
C VAL A 326 -13.01 21.40 -25.45
N LEU A 327 -12.25 20.33 -25.23
CA LEU A 327 -11.64 20.01 -23.94
C LEU A 327 -10.36 20.82 -23.72
N ASP A 328 -9.55 21.03 -24.74
CA ASP A 328 -8.34 21.82 -24.64
C ASP A 328 -8.26 22.86 -25.76
N ARG A 329 -8.23 24.14 -25.39
CA ARG A 329 -8.16 25.24 -26.37
C ARG A 329 -6.76 25.40 -26.97
N GLY A 330 -5.72 24.93 -26.30
CA GLY A 330 -4.34 25.01 -26.80
C GLY A 330 -4.10 24.03 -27.94
N THR A 331 -4.60 22.81 -27.79
CA THR A 331 -4.46 21.73 -28.80
C THR A 331 -5.64 21.62 -29.75
N GLY A 332 -6.79 22.22 -29.41
CA GLY A 332 -8.04 22.06 -30.14
C GLY A 332 -8.72 20.71 -29.90
N LEU A 333 -8.26 19.92 -28.93
CA LEU A 333 -8.79 18.58 -28.65
C LEU A 333 -10.27 18.65 -28.26
N THR A 334 -11.13 18.02 -29.06
CA THR A 334 -12.56 17.89 -28.76
C THR A 334 -12.87 16.65 -27.92
N LEU A 335 -14.09 16.57 -27.39
CA LEU A 335 -14.56 15.39 -26.67
C LEU A 335 -14.62 14.17 -27.61
N ASP A 336 -15.06 14.37 -28.85
CA ASP A 336 -15.11 13.30 -29.87
C ASP A 336 -13.69 12.80 -30.20
N ASP A 337 -12.72 13.69 -30.35
CA ASP A 337 -11.32 13.32 -30.61
C ASP A 337 -10.72 12.46 -29.49
N LEU A 338 -10.97 12.83 -28.22
CA LEU A 338 -10.48 12.06 -27.08
C LEU A 338 -11.12 10.66 -27.03
N VAL A 339 -12.44 10.57 -27.26
CA VAL A 339 -13.16 9.31 -27.25
C VAL A 339 -12.70 8.41 -28.40
N GLN A 340 -12.55 8.98 -29.60
CA GLN A 340 -12.03 8.28 -30.77
C GLN A 340 -10.59 7.80 -30.55
N TRP A 341 -9.74 8.62 -29.92
CA TRP A 341 -8.36 8.23 -29.60
C TRP A 341 -8.32 7.06 -28.60
N LEU A 342 -9.15 7.11 -27.55
CA LEU A 342 -9.30 5.99 -26.61
C LEU A 342 -9.79 4.72 -27.31
N ARG A 343 -10.81 4.83 -28.16
CA ARG A 343 -11.39 3.72 -28.92
C ARG A 343 -10.32 3.05 -29.80
N VAL A 344 -9.68 3.82 -30.69
CA VAL A 344 -8.64 3.32 -31.60
C VAL A 344 -7.47 2.70 -30.83
N PHE A 345 -7.03 3.34 -29.74
CA PHE A 345 -5.95 2.78 -28.93
C PHE A 345 -6.32 1.45 -28.27
N PHE A 346 -7.53 1.31 -27.71
CA PHE A 346 -7.93 0.07 -27.04
C PHE A 346 -8.29 -1.06 -28.00
N THR A 347 -8.79 -0.76 -29.20
CA THR A 347 -9.23 -1.78 -30.16
C THR A 347 -8.18 -2.16 -31.20
N GLU A 348 -7.31 -1.22 -31.58
CA GLU A 348 -6.39 -1.38 -32.72
C GLU A 348 -4.94 -1.15 -32.32
N ASP A 349 -4.55 0.09 -32.01
CA ASP A 349 -3.12 0.45 -31.85
C ASP A 349 -2.48 -0.28 -30.68
N GLY A 350 -3.11 -0.30 -29.51
CA GLY A 350 -2.60 -0.97 -28.33
C GLY A 350 -2.34 -2.47 -28.56
N PRO A 351 -3.35 -3.23 -29.01
CA PRO A 351 -3.17 -4.64 -29.41
C PRO A 351 -2.09 -4.84 -30.49
N ASN A 352 -2.04 -3.98 -31.52
CA ASN A 352 -1.06 -4.08 -32.60
C ASN A 352 0.37 -3.82 -32.12
N ILE A 353 0.58 -2.79 -31.28
CA ILE A 353 1.88 -2.51 -30.66
C ILE A 353 2.33 -3.73 -29.86
N ILE A 354 1.47 -4.26 -28.98
CA ILE A 354 1.79 -5.45 -28.17
C ILE A 354 2.18 -6.65 -29.05
N ARG A 355 1.44 -6.86 -30.15
CA ARG A 355 1.65 -7.98 -31.07
C ARG A 355 2.95 -7.87 -31.85
N ASP A 356 3.19 -6.70 -32.43
CA ASP A 356 4.22 -6.54 -33.48
C ASP A 356 5.59 -6.17 -32.90
N THR A 357 5.61 -5.50 -31.75
CA THR A 357 6.84 -4.94 -31.16
C THR A 357 7.28 -5.62 -29.87
N GLY A 358 6.43 -6.46 -29.27
CA GLY A 358 6.71 -7.19 -28.04
C GLY A 358 7.07 -6.24 -26.88
N ARG A 359 8.09 -6.61 -26.10
CA ARG A 359 8.52 -5.85 -24.92
C ARG A 359 9.04 -4.45 -25.29
N ASP A 360 9.77 -4.33 -26.39
CA ASP A 360 10.43 -3.06 -26.74
C ASP A 360 9.43 -1.98 -27.15
N GLY A 361 8.41 -2.30 -27.94
CA GLY A 361 7.37 -1.30 -28.25
C GLY A 361 6.31 -1.17 -27.16
N LEU A 362 6.19 -2.12 -26.22
CA LEU A 362 5.49 -1.86 -24.97
C LEU A 362 6.13 -0.69 -24.21
N VAL A 363 7.45 -0.75 -24.00
CA VAL A 363 8.19 0.29 -23.27
C VAL A 363 8.26 1.60 -24.06
N SER A 364 8.60 1.53 -25.35
CA SER A 364 8.90 2.73 -26.13
C SER A 364 7.67 3.43 -26.73
N SER A 365 6.55 2.72 -26.92
CA SER A 365 5.36 3.27 -27.58
C SER A 365 4.09 3.08 -26.75
N PHE A 366 3.74 1.86 -26.37
CA PHE A 366 2.47 1.59 -25.69
C PHE A 366 2.35 2.33 -24.36
N THR A 367 3.34 2.20 -23.48
CA THR A 367 3.29 2.77 -22.12
C THR A 367 3.25 4.31 -22.15
N PRO A 368 4.10 5.01 -22.93
CA PRO A 368 3.99 6.45 -23.10
C PRO A 368 2.63 6.90 -23.66
N THR A 369 2.08 6.18 -24.65
CA THR A 369 0.76 6.51 -25.21
C THR A 369 -0.36 6.29 -24.19
N ALA A 370 -0.34 5.19 -23.44
CA ALA A 370 -1.31 4.92 -22.37
C ALA A 370 -1.23 5.97 -21.24
N ALA A 371 -0.01 6.39 -20.87
CA ALA A 371 0.20 7.45 -19.88
C ALA A 371 -0.31 8.81 -20.39
N ALA A 372 -0.02 9.18 -21.64
CA ALA A 372 -0.51 10.41 -22.25
C ALA A 372 -2.06 10.43 -22.33
N LEU A 373 -2.68 9.30 -22.70
CA LEU A 373 -4.13 9.12 -22.68
C LEU A 373 -4.70 9.28 -21.28
N LEU A 374 -4.10 8.65 -20.27
CA LEU A 374 -4.52 8.76 -18.88
C LEU A 374 -4.45 10.21 -18.38
N LEU A 375 -3.34 10.89 -18.61
CA LEU A 375 -3.15 12.29 -18.21
C LEU A 375 -4.16 13.20 -18.91
N THR A 376 -4.39 12.99 -20.22
CA THR A 376 -5.38 13.76 -20.98
C THR A 376 -6.79 13.53 -20.47
N LEU A 377 -7.20 12.26 -20.27
CA LEU A 377 -8.50 11.89 -19.74
C LEU A 377 -8.71 12.47 -18.33
N ARG A 378 -7.72 12.31 -17.44
CA ARG A 378 -7.78 12.78 -16.06
C ARG A 378 -7.85 14.30 -16.00
N ASP A 379 -6.93 14.98 -16.65
CA ASP A 379 -6.72 16.40 -16.44
C ASP A 379 -7.67 17.26 -17.27
N LYS A 380 -8.05 16.81 -18.48
CA LYS A 380 -8.94 17.56 -19.37
C LYS A 380 -10.41 17.21 -19.21
N LEU A 381 -10.76 15.99 -18.79
CA LEU A 381 -12.15 15.56 -18.62
C LEU A 381 -12.52 15.28 -17.14
N VAL A 382 -11.87 14.34 -16.46
CA VAL A 382 -12.26 13.89 -15.11
C VAL A 382 -12.24 15.05 -14.11
N ARG A 383 -11.15 15.82 -14.04
CA ARG A 383 -11.00 16.96 -13.12
C ARG A 383 -12.07 18.04 -13.31
N ARG A 384 -12.67 18.14 -14.50
CA ARG A 384 -13.76 19.10 -14.78
C ARG A 384 -15.14 18.59 -14.37
N LEU A 385 -15.32 17.27 -14.31
CA LEU A 385 -16.60 16.62 -14.03
C LEU A 385 -16.73 16.16 -12.57
N VAL A 386 -15.64 15.69 -11.99
CA VAL A 386 -15.56 15.10 -10.65
C VAL A 386 -14.73 16.03 -9.76
N PRO A 387 -15.36 16.79 -8.84
CA PRO A 387 -14.63 17.67 -7.93
C PRO A 387 -13.70 16.85 -7.02
N CYS A 388 -12.49 17.35 -6.71
CA CYS A 388 -11.58 16.69 -5.78
C CYS A 388 -12.25 16.52 -4.41
N GLY A 389 -12.23 15.30 -3.87
CA GLY A 389 -12.66 14.99 -2.50
C GLY A 389 -11.56 15.16 -1.46
N GLY A 390 -10.40 15.69 -1.86
CA GLY A 390 -9.22 15.84 -1.01
C GLY A 390 -9.40 16.91 0.07
N PRO A 391 -8.88 16.70 1.29
CA PRO A 391 -8.97 17.65 2.39
C PRO A 391 -8.22 18.98 2.14
N SER A 392 -7.26 19.01 1.20
CA SER A 392 -6.52 20.24 0.82
C SER A 392 -7.32 21.22 -0.04
N CYS A 393 -8.51 20.85 -0.52
CA CYS A 393 -9.28 21.70 -1.43
C CYS A 393 -10.02 22.88 -0.74
N ALA A 394 -9.51 23.38 0.39
CA ALA A 394 -10.11 24.44 1.21
C ALA A 394 -9.87 25.88 0.69
N SER A 395 -8.96 26.11 -0.25
CA SER A 395 -8.49 27.46 -0.62
C SER A 395 -8.53 27.80 -2.12
N GLY A 396 -9.34 27.13 -2.95
CA GLY A 396 -9.53 27.60 -4.33
C GLY A 396 -10.23 26.66 -5.32
N CYS A 397 -10.39 25.38 -4.99
CA CYS A 397 -11.22 24.50 -5.81
C CYS A 397 -12.71 24.70 -5.49
N HIS A 398 -13.57 24.72 -6.51
CA HIS A 398 -15.04 24.78 -6.42
C HIS A 398 -15.71 23.60 -5.67
N CYS A 399 -14.92 22.73 -5.05
CA CYS A 399 -15.33 21.53 -4.31
C CYS A 399 -15.58 21.76 -2.81
N GLY A 400 -15.28 22.96 -2.28
CA GLY A 400 -15.45 23.31 -0.86
C GLY A 400 -16.90 23.52 -0.37
N SER A 401 -17.88 22.77 -0.87
CA SER A 401 -19.25 22.86 -0.35
C SER A 401 -19.84 21.48 -0.02
N ARG A 402 -19.24 20.83 0.98
CA ARG A 402 -19.94 19.81 1.77
C ARG A 402 -21.22 20.46 2.31
N GLY A 403 -22.36 20.18 1.66
CA GLY A 403 -23.68 20.71 2.04
C GLY A 403 -24.33 21.68 1.05
N LYS A 404 -23.69 22.09 -0.06
CA LYS A 404 -24.40 22.78 -1.15
C LYS A 404 -24.70 21.78 -2.24
N VAL A 405 -25.97 21.67 -2.62
CA VAL A 405 -26.37 21.08 -3.90
C VAL A 405 -25.49 21.72 -4.97
N THR A 406 -24.63 20.94 -5.62
CA THR A 406 -23.85 21.44 -6.75
C THR A 406 -24.85 21.74 -7.84
N CYS A 407 -25.27 23.00 -7.92
CA CYS A 407 -26.11 23.47 -9.01
C CYS A 407 -25.38 23.11 -10.29
N ILE A 408 -26.05 22.39 -11.19
CA ILE A 408 -25.55 22.20 -12.55
C ILE A 408 -25.30 23.61 -13.08
N PRO A 409 -24.08 23.94 -13.51
CA PRO A 409 -23.81 25.26 -14.04
C PRO A 409 -24.66 25.40 -15.31
N LEU A 410 -25.63 26.31 -15.26
CA LEU A 410 -26.54 26.62 -16.37
C LEU A 410 -26.19 28.03 -16.83
N GLY A 411 -25.55 28.17 -17.99
CA GLY A 411 -25.20 29.46 -18.57
C GLY A 411 -24.53 29.33 -19.92
N CYS A 412 -24.61 30.36 -20.77
CA CYS A 412 -23.94 30.40 -22.07
C CYS A 412 -22.41 30.36 -21.97
N CYS A 413 -21.85 30.61 -20.79
CA CYS A 413 -20.41 30.62 -20.53
C CYS A 413 -19.89 29.32 -19.88
N THR A 414 -20.73 28.30 -19.72
CA THR A 414 -20.28 27.03 -19.13
C THR A 414 -19.46 26.26 -20.14
N PRO A 415 -18.25 25.80 -19.79
CA PRO A 415 -17.32 25.20 -20.75
C PRO A 415 -17.81 23.85 -21.30
N LEU A 416 -18.76 23.21 -20.62
CA LEU A 416 -19.27 21.89 -20.94
C LEU A 416 -20.82 21.92 -20.97
N PRO A 417 -21.45 21.13 -21.87
CA PRO A 417 -22.91 20.97 -21.88
C PRO A 417 -23.49 20.47 -20.55
N PRO A 418 -24.72 20.85 -20.19
CA PRO A 418 -25.36 20.44 -18.94
C PRO A 418 -25.45 18.92 -18.79
N GLY A 419 -25.62 18.19 -19.90
CA GLY A 419 -25.66 16.73 -19.92
C GLY A 419 -24.40 16.07 -19.34
N LEU A 420 -23.22 16.68 -19.53
CA LEU A 420 -21.95 16.15 -19.02
C LEU A 420 -21.85 16.14 -17.49
N TYR A 421 -22.62 17.00 -16.80
CA TYR A 421 -22.63 17.03 -15.34
C TYR A 421 -23.56 15.99 -14.71
N ALA A 422 -24.24 15.16 -15.51
CA ALA A 422 -25.09 14.09 -15.00
C ALA A 422 -24.28 13.04 -14.21
N GLY A 423 -24.87 12.51 -13.14
CA GLY A 423 -24.22 11.51 -12.28
C GLY A 423 -23.72 10.27 -13.05
N ARG A 424 -24.49 9.79 -14.03
CA ARG A 424 -24.09 8.65 -14.89
C ARG A 424 -22.85 8.92 -15.73
N VAL A 425 -22.69 10.15 -16.26
CA VAL A 425 -21.50 10.54 -17.02
C VAL A 425 -20.28 10.54 -16.11
N LYS A 426 -20.42 11.10 -14.89
CA LYS A 426 -19.36 11.09 -13.88
C LYS A 426 -18.92 9.67 -13.52
N ILE A 427 -19.87 8.76 -13.28
CA ILE A 427 -19.58 7.34 -12.99
C ILE A 427 -18.86 6.69 -14.16
N ALA A 428 -19.38 6.83 -15.38
CA ALA A 428 -18.77 6.23 -16.58
C ALA A 428 -17.34 6.74 -16.82
N VAL A 429 -17.12 8.05 -16.71
CA VAL A 429 -15.79 8.67 -16.85
C VAL A 429 -14.83 8.22 -15.75
N SER A 430 -15.27 8.14 -14.50
CA SER A 430 -14.44 7.66 -13.40
C SER A 430 -14.07 6.19 -13.55
N THR A 431 -15.01 5.33 -13.95
CA THR A 431 -14.73 3.91 -14.23
C THR A 431 -13.75 3.76 -15.39
N LEU A 432 -13.95 4.52 -16.48
CA LEU A 432 -13.01 4.53 -17.61
C LEU A 432 -11.61 4.97 -17.16
N CYS A 433 -11.49 6.09 -16.45
CA CYS A 433 -10.23 6.58 -15.92
C CYS A 433 -9.52 5.53 -15.04
N GLY A 434 -10.25 4.85 -14.16
CA GLY A 434 -9.68 3.80 -13.32
C GLY A 434 -9.22 2.56 -14.11
N LEU A 435 -9.86 2.23 -15.24
CA LEU A 435 -9.38 1.18 -16.14
C LEU A 435 -8.10 1.59 -16.86
N VAL A 436 -8.04 2.82 -17.39
CA VAL A 436 -6.82 3.35 -18.04
C VAL A 436 -5.67 3.45 -17.03
N GLU A 437 -5.94 3.87 -15.80
CA GLU A 437 -4.93 3.94 -14.74
C GLU A 437 -4.35 2.55 -14.42
N ARG A 438 -5.20 1.53 -14.26
CA ARG A 438 -4.74 0.14 -14.06
C ARG A 438 -3.97 -0.38 -15.26
N LEU A 439 -4.38 -0.02 -16.48
CA LEU A 439 -3.70 -0.39 -17.71
C LEU A 439 -2.29 0.20 -17.75
N THR A 440 -2.18 1.52 -17.52
CA THR A 440 -0.90 2.24 -17.49
C THR A 440 -0.01 1.71 -16.37
N ALA A 441 -0.54 1.51 -15.16
CA ALA A 441 0.20 0.92 -14.05
C ALA A 441 0.71 -0.49 -14.36
N LYS A 442 -0.05 -1.32 -15.09
CA LYS A 442 0.43 -2.63 -15.55
C LYS A 442 1.44 -2.52 -16.69
N ALA A 443 1.32 -1.53 -17.56
CA ALA A 443 2.24 -1.33 -18.67
C ALA A 443 3.61 -0.81 -18.18
N LEU A 444 3.61 0.13 -17.23
CA LEU A 444 4.81 0.64 -16.55
C LEU A 444 5.59 -0.48 -15.83
N ARG A 445 4.89 -1.52 -15.39
CA ARG A 445 5.52 -2.70 -14.78
C ARG A 445 6.35 -3.52 -15.77
N ILE A 446 6.13 -3.39 -17.07
CA ILE A 446 6.88 -4.13 -18.09
C ILE A 446 8.07 -3.30 -18.53
N GLY A 447 9.21 -3.50 -17.86
CA GLY A 447 10.48 -2.89 -18.21
C GLY A 447 11.27 -3.67 -19.25
N ARG A 448 12.20 -3.01 -19.95
CA ARG A 448 13.19 -3.67 -20.83
C ARG A 448 14.09 -4.63 -20.03
N PHE A 449 14.48 -4.17 -18.84
CA PHE A 449 15.28 -4.88 -17.86
C PHE A 449 14.37 -5.59 -16.85
N ALA A 450 14.74 -6.81 -16.48
CA ALA A 450 13.96 -7.62 -15.55
C ALA A 450 14.00 -7.08 -14.10
N GLY A 451 14.94 -6.17 -13.78
CA GLY A 451 15.08 -5.56 -12.46
C GLY A 451 15.44 -4.08 -12.54
N ALA A 452 15.65 -3.50 -11.36
CA ALA A 452 16.15 -2.14 -11.20
C ALA A 452 17.56 -2.02 -11.80
N VAL A 453 17.81 -1.00 -12.61
CA VAL A 453 19.14 -0.71 -13.15
C VAL A 453 19.68 0.48 -12.41
N LEU A 454 20.78 0.34 -11.68
CA LEU A 454 21.42 1.46 -11.01
C LEU A 454 22.42 2.11 -11.95
N LEU A 455 22.38 3.42 -12.06
CA LEU A 455 23.11 4.21 -13.02
C LEU A 455 24.34 4.83 -12.33
N ASP A 456 24.08 5.86 -11.53
CA ASP A 456 25.08 6.57 -10.75
C ASP A 456 24.66 6.65 -9.28
N LEU A 457 25.64 6.95 -8.44
CA LEU A 457 25.50 7.14 -7.01
C LEU A 457 26.18 8.47 -6.65
N SER A 458 25.37 9.34 -6.05
CA SER A 458 25.70 10.65 -5.51
C SER A 458 25.78 10.51 -3.99
N VAL A 459 26.90 10.92 -3.40
CA VAL A 459 27.08 10.97 -1.95
C VAL A 459 27.40 12.39 -1.58
N VAL A 460 26.53 13.01 -0.78
CA VAL A 460 26.68 14.40 -0.35
C VAL A 460 26.76 14.42 1.18
N PRO A 461 27.85 14.92 1.78
CA PRO A 461 27.92 15.12 3.22
C PRO A 461 26.81 16.09 3.66
N TYR A 462 26.18 15.79 4.78
CA TYR A 462 25.21 16.70 5.37
C TYR A 462 26.00 17.84 6.03
N ASP A 463 26.12 18.98 5.36
CA ASP A 463 26.81 20.15 5.92
C ASP A 463 26.10 20.57 7.22
N ALA A 464 26.73 20.33 8.37
CA ALA A 464 26.34 20.91 9.66
C ALA A 464 26.68 22.42 9.73
N ALA A 465 26.54 23.13 8.61
CA ALA A 465 26.79 24.56 8.49
C ALA A 465 25.61 25.37 9.05
N SER A 466 25.26 25.15 10.31
CA SER A 466 24.45 26.11 11.09
C SER A 466 24.68 26.10 12.60
N HIS A 467 25.68 25.36 13.13
CA HIS A 467 26.05 25.52 14.53
C HIS A 467 27.28 26.40 14.70
N ALA A 468 27.04 27.48 15.44
CA ALA A 468 27.97 28.55 15.73
C ALA A 468 29.30 28.06 16.31
N VAL A 469 30.33 28.84 16.01
CA VAL A 469 31.67 28.83 16.62
C VAL A 469 31.63 28.39 18.09
N GLY A 470 32.19 27.20 18.38
CA GLY A 470 32.70 26.90 19.73
C GLY A 470 32.31 25.60 20.42
N GLU A 471 31.63 24.63 19.79
CA GLU A 471 31.39 23.31 20.42
C GLU A 471 32.02 22.16 19.62
N VAL A 472 32.61 21.23 20.37
CA VAL A 472 33.38 20.07 19.89
C VAL A 472 32.48 19.19 19.03
N ALA A 473 32.90 18.97 17.77
CA ALA A 473 32.24 18.07 16.83
C ALA A 473 32.07 16.68 17.46
N GLY A 474 30.81 16.24 17.58
CA GLY A 474 30.49 14.86 17.88
C GLY A 474 30.82 13.98 16.66
N ASP A 475 31.33 12.79 16.93
CA ASP A 475 31.94 11.78 16.05
C ASP A 475 30.97 11.11 15.04
N GLU A 476 29.84 11.73 14.72
CA GLU A 476 28.79 11.16 13.85
C GLU A 476 28.52 12.04 12.63
N ASP A 477 29.37 11.91 11.61
CA ASP A 477 29.12 12.52 10.31
C ASP A 477 28.09 11.69 9.53
N PHE A 478 27.06 12.37 9.01
CA PHE A 478 26.02 11.78 8.16
C PHE A 478 26.20 12.20 6.70
N VAL A 479 25.87 11.29 5.78
CA VAL A 479 25.83 11.56 4.34
C VAL A 479 24.46 11.24 3.77
N ARG A 480 24.01 12.05 2.83
CA ARG A 480 22.88 11.72 1.96
C ARG A 480 23.43 10.96 0.75
N VAL A 481 22.94 9.75 0.56
CA VAL A 481 23.19 8.95 -0.63
C VAL A 481 21.97 9.05 -1.52
N GLU A 482 22.19 9.37 -2.78
CA GLU A 482 21.19 9.39 -3.84
C GLU A 482 21.69 8.48 -4.97
N VAL A 483 20.85 7.58 -5.42
CA VAL A 483 21.17 6.60 -6.46
C VAL A 483 20.18 6.80 -7.57
N ARG A 484 20.66 7.13 -8.75
CA ARG A 484 19.80 7.21 -9.93
C ARG A 484 19.72 5.85 -10.57
N GLY A 485 18.57 5.54 -11.14
CA GLY A 485 18.32 4.23 -11.72
C GLY A 485 17.15 4.23 -12.69
N LEU A 486 16.92 3.08 -13.29
CA LEU A 486 15.73 2.79 -14.10
C LEU A 486 14.95 1.67 -13.42
N HIS A 487 13.63 1.74 -13.50
CA HIS A 487 12.72 0.80 -12.82
C HIS A 487 12.93 0.77 -11.30
N LEU A 488 13.25 1.93 -10.71
CA LEU A 488 13.16 2.12 -9.28
C LEU A 488 11.67 2.15 -8.88
N ARG A 489 11.38 1.88 -7.61
CA ARG A 489 10.02 1.88 -7.08
C ARG A 489 9.96 2.78 -5.86
N PRO A 490 8.80 3.40 -5.57
CA PRO A 490 8.64 4.25 -4.39
C PRO A 490 8.92 3.58 -3.05
N ASN A 491 8.85 2.24 -2.99
CA ASN A 491 9.12 1.45 -1.80
C ASN A 491 10.57 0.96 -1.72
N TYR A 492 11.44 1.30 -2.68
CA TYR A 492 12.82 0.85 -2.70
C TYR A 492 13.70 1.66 -1.74
N ILE A 493 14.52 0.95 -0.99
CA ILE A 493 15.42 1.51 0.01
C ILE A 493 16.86 1.18 -0.45
N PRO A 494 17.73 2.18 -0.62
CA PRO A 494 19.14 1.91 -0.92
C PRO A 494 19.80 1.23 0.29
N ALA A 495 20.69 0.28 0.07
CA ALA A 495 21.45 -0.39 1.13
C ALA A 495 22.86 -0.73 0.65
N PHE A 496 23.86 -0.72 1.53
CA PHE A 496 25.21 -1.18 1.18
C PHE A 496 25.49 -2.56 1.75
N ILE A 497 26.26 -3.37 1.04
CA ILE A 497 26.73 -4.66 1.56
C ILE A 497 28.01 -4.38 2.36
N ALA A 498 27.99 -4.73 3.65
CA ALA A 498 29.15 -4.63 4.53
C ALA A 498 30.31 -5.47 3.99
N GLN A 499 31.55 -5.05 4.28
CA GLN A 499 32.76 -5.69 3.76
C GLN A 499 32.80 -7.20 4.10
N GLY A 500 32.92 -8.05 3.08
CA GLY A 500 32.89 -9.52 3.23
C GLY A 500 31.50 -10.12 3.49
N GLY A 501 30.44 -9.30 3.45
CA GLY A 501 29.05 -9.71 3.63
C GLY A 501 28.47 -10.47 2.44
N ASN A 502 27.49 -11.33 2.71
CA ASN A 502 26.74 -12.02 1.65
C ASN A 502 25.55 -11.15 1.23
N PRO A 503 25.40 -10.76 -0.05
CA PRO A 503 24.24 -9.98 -0.50
C PRO A 503 22.90 -10.61 -0.14
N ALA A 504 22.82 -11.93 -0.01
CA ALA A 504 21.59 -12.63 0.35
C ALA A 504 21.18 -12.50 1.84
N ASN A 505 22.02 -11.93 2.71
CA ASN A 505 21.74 -11.82 4.14
C ASN A 505 21.50 -10.36 4.56
N PHE A 506 20.32 -10.09 5.10
CA PHE A 506 19.94 -8.79 5.65
C PHE A 506 20.87 -8.29 6.76
N GLY A 507 21.42 -9.19 7.58
CA GLY A 507 22.33 -8.83 8.67
C GLY A 507 23.68 -8.27 8.20
N SER A 508 24.01 -8.43 6.91
CA SER A 508 25.20 -7.83 6.30
C SER A 508 24.90 -6.57 5.49
N LEU A 509 23.68 -6.03 5.57
CA LEU A 509 23.32 -4.79 4.91
C LEU A 509 23.45 -3.61 5.88
N VAL A 510 24.08 -2.55 5.39
CA VAL A 510 24.08 -1.21 5.97
C VAL A 510 22.84 -0.51 5.43
N LEU A 511 21.85 -0.28 6.30
CA LEU A 511 20.61 0.39 5.95
C LEU A 511 20.71 1.90 6.26
N PRO A 512 19.93 2.74 5.56
CA PRO A 512 19.83 4.15 5.89
C PRO A 512 19.12 4.33 7.23
N LEU A 513 19.26 5.51 7.82
CA LEU A 513 18.56 5.90 9.03
C LEU A 513 17.05 5.67 8.86
N GLN A 514 16.41 5.19 9.91
CA GLN A 514 14.99 4.88 9.89
C GLN A 514 14.18 6.13 9.49
N GLY A 515 13.34 5.99 8.46
CA GLY A 515 12.51 7.08 7.94
C GLY A 515 13.23 8.08 7.02
N SER A 516 14.53 7.89 6.74
CA SER A 516 15.29 8.77 5.84
C SER A 516 15.31 8.33 4.38
N ALA A 517 14.78 7.14 4.08
CA ALA A 517 14.76 6.60 2.73
C ALA A 517 13.54 7.12 1.95
N SER A 518 13.77 7.56 0.73
CA SER A 518 12.74 7.98 -0.22
C SER A 518 13.10 7.48 -1.61
N ALA A 519 12.10 7.15 -2.42
CA ALA A 519 12.31 6.66 -3.77
C ALA A 519 11.22 7.12 -4.71
N ASP A 520 11.57 7.27 -5.98
CA ASP A 520 10.64 7.40 -7.09
C ASP A 520 11.01 6.42 -8.24
N ASP A 521 10.56 6.71 -9.47
CA ASP A 521 10.78 5.85 -10.63
C ASP A 521 12.24 5.92 -11.17
N ASP A 522 12.98 7.01 -10.87
CA ASP A 522 14.28 7.35 -11.46
C ASP A 522 15.40 7.61 -10.42
N HIS A 523 15.08 7.80 -9.13
CA HIS A 523 16.03 7.98 -8.04
C HIS A 523 15.58 7.32 -6.73
N ILE A 524 16.54 6.82 -5.95
CA ILE A 524 16.35 6.40 -4.56
C ILE A 524 17.35 7.14 -3.69
N SER A 525 16.93 7.58 -2.52
CA SER A 525 17.77 8.32 -1.58
C SER A 525 17.64 7.78 -0.17
N GLY A 526 18.68 8.01 0.65
CA GLY A 526 18.70 7.64 2.05
C GLY A 526 19.85 8.32 2.79
N ILE A 527 19.72 8.50 4.09
CA ILE A 527 20.77 9.08 4.93
C ILE A 527 21.52 7.96 5.65
N PHE A 528 22.85 7.98 5.57
CA PHE A 528 23.72 6.96 6.16
C PHE A 528 24.74 7.59 7.11
N GLN A 529 25.13 6.84 8.14
CA GLN A 529 26.28 7.20 8.98
C GLN A 529 27.57 6.89 8.23
N VAL A 530 28.50 7.86 8.15
CA VAL A 530 29.78 7.70 7.45
C VAL A 530 30.57 6.52 8.00
N ALA A 531 30.57 6.33 9.33
CA ALA A 531 31.24 5.22 10.00
C ALA A 531 30.72 3.83 9.58
N ALA A 532 29.46 3.73 9.14
CA ALA A 532 28.83 2.47 8.74
C ALA A 532 29.05 2.13 7.26
N LEU A 533 29.51 3.07 6.42
CA LEU A 533 29.68 2.86 4.99
C LEU A 533 30.84 1.92 4.65
N PRO A 534 30.85 1.31 3.45
CA PRO A 534 31.99 0.54 2.96
C PRO A 534 33.26 1.41 2.84
N ASP A 535 34.44 0.82 3.10
CA ASP A 535 35.74 1.51 3.05
C ASP A 535 36.00 2.30 1.74
N PRO A 536 35.65 1.78 0.53
CA PRO A 536 35.83 2.55 -0.70
C PRO A 536 35.10 3.89 -0.69
N LEU A 537 33.93 3.96 -0.05
CA LEU A 537 33.15 5.18 0.06
C LEU A 537 33.71 6.11 1.12
N LYS A 538 34.15 5.55 2.26
CA LYS A 538 34.78 6.31 3.35
C LYS A 538 36.02 7.04 2.88
N ASP A 539 36.90 6.35 2.17
CA ASP A 539 38.16 6.93 1.69
C ASP A 539 37.93 8.09 0.71
N LEU A 540 36.88 8.00 -0.12
CA LEU A 540 36.51 9.04 -1.09
C LEU A 540 35.85 10.27 -0.44
N LEU A 541 35.22 10.10 0.72
CA LEU A 541 34.59 11.17 1.49
C LEU A 541 35.59 11.98 2.32
N LEU A 542 36.81 11.47 2.55
CA LEU A 542 37.88 12.18 3.25
C LEU A 542 38.37 13.37 2.41
N GLY A 543 37.76 14.54 2.59
CA GLY A 543 38.23 15.82 2.03
C GLY A 543 37.44 16.38 0.84
N THR A 544 36.30 15.79 0.47
CA THR A 544 35.47 16.23 -0.67
C THR A 544 34.10 16.75 -0.23
N ARG A 545 33.51 17.70 -0.99
CA ARG A 545 32.14 18.24 -0.75
C ARG A 545 31.02 17.32 -1.25
N GLY A 546 31.37 16.11 -1.68
CA GLY A 546 30.48 15.13 -2.29
C GLY A 546 31.16 14.42 -3.45
N VAL A 547 30.64 13.23 -3.78
CA VAL A 547 31.21 12.34 -4.80
C VAL A 547 30.09 11.82 -5.69
N LEU A 548 30.32 11.83 -7.00
CA LEU A 548 29.47 11.17 -8.00
C LEU A 548 30.28 10.03 -8.62
N MET A 549 29.75 8.81 -8.57
CA MET A 549 30.41 7.62 -9.12
C MET A 549 29.41 6.66 -9.74
N ALA A 550 29.90 5.69 -10.53
CA ALA A 550 29.03 4.67 -11.08
C ALA A 550 28.54 3.74 -9.96
N ALA A 551 27.24 3.41 -9.97
CA ALA A 551 26.66 2.55 -8.93
C ALA A 551 27.29 1.15 -8.87
N SER A 552 27.93 0.69 -9.96
CA SER A 552 28.67 -0.57 -10.03
C SER A 552 30.00 -0.60 -9.27
N GLU A 553 30.56 0.56 -8.94
CA GLU A 553 31.85 0.65 -8.24
C GLU A 553 31.70 0.46 -6.73
N VAL A 554 30.46 0.47 -6.24
CA VAL A 554 30.12 0.34 -4.83
C VAL A 554 29.32 -0.95 -4.61
N PRO A 555 29.53 -1.68 -3.51
CA PRO A 555 28.72 -2.85 -3.17
C PRO A 555 27.32 -2.41 -2.69
N LEU A 556 26.52 -1.91 -3.63
CA LEU A 556 25.19 -1.38 -3.43
C LEU A 556 24.14 -2.47 -3.69
N ALA A 557 23.09 -2.45 -2.87
CA ALA A 557 21.91 -3.27 -2.99
C ALA A 557 20.65 -2.41 -2.84
N ILE A 558 19.53 -2.90 -3.34
CA ILE A 558 18.23 -2.29 -3.12
C ILE A 558 17.43 -3.23 -2.24
N VAL A 559 16.74 -2.70 -1.25
CA VAL A 559 15.78 -3.42 -0.43
C VAL A 559 14.37 -2.97 -0.81
N ASP A 560 13.51 -3.90 -1.19
CA ASP A 560 12.08 -3.64 -1.34
C ASP A 560 11.49 -3.47 0.07
N GLY A 561 11.11 -2.24 0.42
CA GLY A 561 10.60 -1.87 1.74
C GLY A 561 9.22 -2.45 2.07
N GLU A 562 8.42 -2.83 1.07
CA GLU A 562 7.16 -3.56 1.32
C GLU A 562 7.42 -5.05 1.57
N LEU A 563 8.33 -5.64 0.80
CA LEU A 563 8.55 -7.10 0.84
C LEU A 563 9.68 -7.51 1.79
N GLY A 564 10.48 -6.57 2.28
CA GLY A 564 11.69 -6.84 3.05
C GLY A 564 12.63 -7.77 2.28
N ARG A 565 12.84 -7.53 0.98
CA ARG A 565 13.63 -8.40 0.10
C ARG A 565 14.70 -7.64 -0.65
N LEU A 566 15.85 -8.28 -0.86
CA LEU A 566 16.90 -7.73 -1.70
C LEU A 566 16.47 -7.77 -3.17
N VAL A 567 16.40 -6.60 -3.79
CA VAL A 567 16.24 -6.44 -5.24
C VAL A 567 17.62 -6.24 -5.82
N GLN A 568 18.19 -7.30 -6.38
CA GLN A 568 19.48 -7.20 -7.05
C GLN A 568 19.24 -6.77 -8.51
N GLY A 569 19.68 -5.56 -8.84
CA GLY A 569 19.77 -5.15 -10.24
C GLY A 569 20.79 -5.99 -11.00
N PRO A 570 20.64 -6.18 -12.33
CA PRO A 570 21.72 -6.75 -13.12
C PRO A 570 23.00 -5.93 -12.91
N THR A 571 24.15 -6.59 -12.84
CA THR A 571 25.46 -5.91 -12.76
C THR A 571 25.54 -4.89 -13.90
N VAL A 572 25.76 -3.62 -13.58
CA VAL A 572 25.83 -2.55 -14.58
C VAL A 572 26.98 -2.87 -15.51
N THR A 573 26.67 -3.36 -16.71
CA THR A 573 27.67 -3.54 -17.74
C THR A 573 27.88 -2.18 -18.39
N THR A 574 29.01 -1.56 -18.05
CA THR A 574 29.67 -0.43 -18.74
C THR A 574 28.96 0.93 -18.68
N TRP A 575 29.35 1.73 -17.68
CA TRP A 575 29.48 3.19 -17.81
C TRP A 575 30.97 3.49 -18.08
N PRO A 576 31.36 4.51 -18.89
CA PRO A 576 32.75 4.93 -18.97
C PRO A 576 33.30 5.21 -17.56
N HIS A 577 34.49 4.70 -17.26
CA HIS A 577 35.18 4.88 -15.97
C HIS A 577 35.16 6.36 -15.57
N LEU A 578 34.33 6.71 -14.59
CA LEU A 578 34.27 8.06 -14.06
C LEU A 578 35.45 8.22 -13.10
N LYS A 579 36.39 9.12 -13.44
CA LYS A 579 37.49 9.51 -12.56
C LYS A 579 37.10 10.73 -11.72
N PRO A 580 37.75 10.96 -10.56
CA PRO A 580 37.54 12.16 -9.75
C PRO A 580 37.75 13.43 -10.59
N ALA A 581 36.88 14.43 -10.41
CA ALA A 581 36.92 15.68 -11.18
C ALA A 581 38.24 16.49 -11.07
N GLY A 582 39.16 16.08 -10.18
CA GLY A 582 40.48 16.67 -9.98
C GLY A 582 41.66 15.90 -10.58
N GLU A 583 41.46 14.70 -11.13
CA GLU A 583 42.51 13.96 -11.83
C GLU A 583 42.56 14.36 -13.31
N VAL A 584 43.52 15.20 -13.67
CA VAL A 584 43.92 15.48 -15.05
C VAL A 584 45.08 14.53 -15.37
N ASP A 585 45.00 13.78 -16.47
CA ASP A 585 46.14 12.99 -16.96
C ASP A 585 46.41 13.32 -18.44
N ASP A 586 47.67 13.58 -18.74
CA ASP A 586 48.26 13.93 -20.05
C ASP A 586 48.20 12.78 -21.10
N GLU A 587 47.40 11.73 -20.88
CA GLU A 587 47.24 10.61 -21.82
C GLU A 587 46.04 10.81 -22.75
N GLY A 588 46.19 11.77 -23.67
CA GLY A 588 45.60 11.72 -25.01
C GLY A 588 44.08 11.86 -25.14
N GLY A 589 43.40 12.40 -24.13
CA GLY A 589 42.09 13.02 -24.34
C GLY A 589 42.26 14.36 -25.07
N PRO A 590 41.29 14.80 -25.90
CA PRO A 590 41.35 16.14 -26.48
C PRO A 590 41.31 17.19 -25.36
N ASP A 591 42.37 17.96 -25.24
CA ASP A 591 42.50 19.02 -24.22
C ASP A 591 41.57 20.20 -24.53
N ASP A 592 41.12 20.30 -25.79
CA ASP A 592 40.27 21.38 -26.26
C ASP A 592 38.98 20.87 -26.91
N TRP A 593 37.87 21.56 -26.62
CA TRP A 593 36.54 21.26 -27.17
C TRP A 593 36.52 21.25 -28.71
N GLU A 594 37.48 21.97 -29.31
CA GLU A 594 37.63 22.09 -30.75
C GLU A 594 38.33 20.89 -31.43
N GLU A 595 38.88 19.94 -30.66
CA GLU A 595 39.58 18.77 -31.18
C GLU A 595 38.65 17.56 -31.39
N ILE A 596 37.47 17.57 -30.77
CA ILE A 596 36.42 16.55 -31.00
C ILE A 596 35.81 16.78 -32.39
N PRO A 597 35.69 15.78 -33.29
CA PRO A 597 35.02 15.95 -34.57
C PRO A 597 33.59 16.49 -34.42
N PRO A 598 33.10 17.44 -35.25
CA PRO A 598 31.79 18.08 -35.07
C PRO A 598 30.60 17.12 -35.03
N ASN A 599 30.72 15.95 -35.67
CA ASN A 599 29.72 14.89 -35.68
C ASN A 599 29.74 14.00 -34.42
N GLN A 600 30.69 14.22 -33.52
CA GLN A 600 30.84 13.56 -32.22
C GLN A 600 30.67 14.53 -31.04
N ARG A 601 30.61 15.85 -31.30
CA ARG A 601 30.15 16.84 -30.32
C ARG A 601 28.64 16.73 -30.21
N PHE A 602 28.15 16.38 -29.02
CA PHE A 602 26.74 16.40 -28.57
C PHE A 602 25.68 16.45 -29.68
N VAL A 603 24.99 15.34 -29.93
CA VAL A 603 23.69 15.34 -30.62
C VAL A 603 22.65 15.81 -29.61
N PRO A 604 22.04 17.00 -29.75
CA PRO A 604 21.02 17.45 -28.81
C PRO A 604 19.74 16.63 -29.03
N GLN A 605 19.29 15.93 -27.98
CA GLN A 605 17.91 15.46 -27.88
C GLN A 605 17.04 16.69 -27.56
N SER A 606 16.33 17.20 -28.57
CA SER A 606 15.20 18.16 -28.49
C SER A 606 15.43 19.55 -27.84
N PRO A 607 14.71 20.59 -28.29
CA PRO A 607 14.79 21.93 -27.68
C PRO A 607 14.07 21.99 -26.32
N PHE A 608 14.56 22.89 -25.44
CA PHE A 608 14.05 23.18 -24.10
C PHE A 608 12.59 23.67 -24.10
N ASP A 609 11.73 23.02 -23.32
CA ASP A 609 10.50 23.62 -22.80
C ASP A 609 10.81 24.44 -21.54
N PRO A 610 10.12 25.57 -21.31
CA PRO A 610 10.37 26.45 -20.17
C PRO A 610 9.95 25.80 -18.84
N VAL A 611 10.84 25.89 -17.86
CA VAL A 611 10.64 25.48 -16.46
C VAL A 611 9.61 26.40 -15.79
N ASP A 612 8.51 25.85 -15.33
CA ASP A 612 7.63 26.48 -14.33
C ASP A 612 8.10 26.11 -12.91
N PRO A 613 8.01 27.03 -11.94
CA PRO A 613 8.62 26.88 -10.62
C PRO A 613 7.92 25.84 -9.73
N GLU A 614 8.74 25.05 -9.03
CA GLU A 614 8.35 24.07 -8.03
C GLU A 614 7.53 24.70 -6.89
N ILE A 615 6.44 24.05 -6.52
CA ILE A 615 5.71 24.27 -5.26
C ILE A 615 5.94 23.02 -4.42
N GLU A 616 6.50 23.22 -3.23
CA GLU A 616 6.73 22.16 -2.23
C GLU A 616 5.39 21.60 -1.74
N ASP A 617 5.17 20.29 -1.94
CA ASP A 617 4.06 19.54 -1.36
C ASP A 617 4.61 18.63 -0.24
N GLU A 618 4.61 19.12 0.99
CA GLU A 618 4.44 18.27 2.17
C GLU A 618 2.95 17.91 2.28
N CYS A 619 2.59 16.63 2.16
CA CYS A 619 1.47 15.99 2.90
C CYS A 619 1.12 14.62 2.28
N LEU A 620 1.89 13.57 2.57
CA LEU A 620 1.39 12.19 2.54
C LEU A 620 2.14 11.32 3.55
N ALA A 621 1.80 11.48 4.82
CA ALA A 621 1.97 10.46 5.85
C ALA A 621 0.61 10.26 6.54
N ASP A 622 0.32 9.02 6.91
CA ASP A 622 -0.85 8.54 7.66
C ASP A 622 -2.11 8.14 6.88
N CYS A 623 -2.08 6.92 6.35
CA CYS A 623 -3.24 6.03 6.33
C CYS A 623 -2.81 4.63 6.82
N GLY A 624 -3.08 4.33 8.08
CA GLY A 624 -2.78 3.05 8.73
C GLY A 624 -3.80 1.93 8.44
N GLU A 625 -3.42 0.70 8.79
CA GLU A 625 -4.01 -0.57 8.34
C GLU A 625 -5.35 -0.98 9.00
N ASP A 626 -5.93 -0.20 9.90
CA ASP A 626 -7.20 -0.54 10.54
C ASP A 626 -8.41 0.04 9.80
N CYS A 627 -8.71 -0.54 8.63
CA CYS A 627 -9.88 -0.19 7.81
C CYS A 627 -11.20 -0.83 8.30
N ALA A 628 -11.45 -0.85 9.60
CA ALA A 628 -12.70 -1.37 10.18
C ALA A 628 -13.91 -0.43 10.03
N GLY A 629 -13.70 0.83 9.61
CA GLY A 629 -14.75 1.87 9.53
C GLY A 629 -14.96 2.53 8.15
N CYS A 630 -14.36 2.01 7.07
CA CYS A 630 -14.44 2.68 5.76
C CYS A 630 -15.72 2.30 4.99
N GLU A 631 -16.58 3.28 4.69
CA GLU A 631 -17.77 3.13 3.84
C GLU A 631 -17.44 3.13 2.31
N CYS A 632 -16.26 2.67 1.91
CA CYS A 632 -15.79 2.73 0.51
C CYS A 632 -16.45 1.71 -0.45
N GLY A 633 -17.45 0.94 -0.01
CA GLY A 633 -18.26 0.09 -0.91
C GLY A 633 -17.56 -1.13 -1.52
N CYS A 634 -16.35 -1.48 -1.09
CA CYS A 634 -15.48 -2.49 -1.73
C CYS A 634 -15.85 -3.98 -1.51
N HIS A 635 -17.06 -4.33 -1.07
CA HIS A 635 -17.47 -5.74 -0.90
C HIS A 635 -18.82 -6.07 -1.55
N ALA A 636 -18.75 -6.67 -2.75
CA ALA A 636 -19.91 -7.11 -3.54
C ALA A 636 -20.85 -8.09 -2.81
N LEU A 637 -20.33 -8.86 -1.83
CA LEU A 637 -21.14 -9.81 -1.07
C LEU A 637 -22.03 -9.17 0.02
N LYS A 638 -21.77 -7.90 0.42
CA LYS A 638 -22.63 -7.16 1.36
C LYS A 638 -23.84 -6.51 0.69
N VAL A 639 -23.73 -6.16 -0.60
CA VAL A 639 -24.82 -5.53 -1.39
C VAL A 639 -25.98 -6.51 -1.64
N ALA A 640 -25.69 -7.80 -1.85
CA ALA A 640 -26.72 -8.83 -1.97
C ALA A 640 -27.48 -9.08 -0.65
N ARG A 641 -26.79 -9.03 0.51
CA ARG A 641 -27.41 -9.21 1.83
C ARG A 641 -28.21 -7.99 2.29
N SER A 642 -27.80 -6.78 1.92
CA SER A 642 -28.55 -5.56 2.24
C SER A 642 -29.85 -5.44 1.43
N GLY A 643 -29.84 -5.87 0.16
CA GLY A 643 -31.04 -5.97 -0.68
C GLY A 643 -32.10 -6.92 -0.11
N VAL A 644 -31.70 -8.09 0.39
CA VAL A 644 -32.62 -9.07 1.00
C VAL A 644 -33.23 -8.55 2.31
N ARG A 645 -32.47 -7.81 3.14
CA ARG A 645 -33.01 -7.20 4.37
C ARG A 645 -34.00 -6.08 4.08
N ARG A 646 -33.71 -5.24 3.07
CA ARG A 646 -34.62 -4.18 2.60
C ARG A 646 -35.96 -4.75 2.13
N LEU A 647 -35.91 -5.78 1.29
CA LEU A 647 -37.11 -6.48 0.81
C LEU A 647 -37.90 -7.09 1.97
N ARG A 648 -37.23 -7.69 2.95
CA ARG A 648 -37.90 -8.25 4.14
C ARG A 648 -38.60 -7.17 4.97
N GLY A 649 -37.98 -6.01 5.16
CA GLY A 649 -38.58 -4.87 5.87
C GLY A 649 -39.83 -4.31 5.19
N ILE A 650 -39.80 -4.20 3.86
CA ILE A 650 -40.95 -3.77 3.06
C ILE A 650 -42.09 -4.79 3.12
N LEU A 651 -41.78 -6.09 3.06
CA LEU A 651 -42.78 -7.17 3.14
C LEU A 651 -43.39 -7.36 4.54
N THR A 652 -42.75 -6.81 5.57
CA THR A 652 -43.28 -6.81 6.95
C THR A 652 -44.14 -5.60 7.29
N ASP A 653 -44.20 -4.59 6.41
CA ASP A 653 -45.03 -3.39 6.61
C ASP A 653 -46.53 -3.76 6.59
N ASP A 654 -47.27 -3.27 7.59
CA ASP A 654 -48.67 -3.66 7.81
C ASP A 654 -49.60 -3.18 6.68
N ASP A 655 -49.31 -2.01 6.07
CA ASP A 655 -50.09 -1.50 4.93
C ASP A 655 -49.86 -2.38 3.69
N VAL A 656 -48.60 -2.76 3.44
CA VAL A 656 -48.22 -3.63 2.32
C VAL A 656 -48.88 -5.00 2.48
N ARG A 657 -48.91 -5.56 3.70
CA ARG A 657 -49.61 -6.83 3.98
C ARG A 657 -51.11 -6.74 3.80
N ALA A 658 -51.74 -5.66 4.29
CA ALA A 658 -53.17 -5.46 4.16
C ALA A 658 -53.57 -5.39 2.67
N ARG A 659 -52.88 -4.56 1.88
CA ARG A 659 -53.14 -4.41 0.43
C ARG A 659 -52.79 -5.66 -0.37
N ALA A 660 -51.74 -6.38 0.00
CA ALA A 660 -51.40 -7.65 -0.63
C ALA A 660 -52.47 -8.72 -0.36
N GLY A 661 -53.10 -8.70 0.82
CA GLY A 661 -54.25 -9.53 1.16
C GLY A 661 -55.46 -9.25 0.25
N GLU A 662 -55.80 -7.98 0.04
CA GLU A 662 -56.90 -7.58 -0.85
C GLU A 662 -56.68 -8.05 -2.30
N VAL A 663 -55.48 -7.86 -2.83
CA VAL A 663 -55.11 -8.31 -4.19
C VAL A 663 -55.17 -9.84 -4.29
N ARG A 664 -54.71 -10.56 -3.24
CA ARG A 664 -54.76 -12.02 -3.19
C ARG A 664 -56.19 -12.54 -3.18
N ASP A 665 -57.08 -11.94 -2.42
CA ASP A 665 -58.48 -12.35 -2.34
C ASP A 665 -59.21 -12.12 -3.67
N ASP A 666 -58.87 -11.06 -4.40
CA ASP A 666 -59.39 -10.82 -5.74
C ASP A 666 -58.84 -11.81 -6.77
N LEU A 667 -57.55 -12.14 -6.68
CA LEU A 667 -56.93 -13.13 -7.56
C LEU A 667 -57.47 -14.54 -7.32
N GLN A 668 -57.89 -14.85 -6.08
CA GLN A 668 -58.56 -16.10 -5.75
C GLN A 668 -60.00 -16.13 -6.26
N ARG A 669 -60.73 -15.00 -6.22
CA ARG A 669 -62.08 -14.88 -6.78
C ARG A 669 -62.09 -14.91 -8.30
N SER A 670 -61.08 -14.34 -8.96
CA SER A 670 -60.97 -14.33 -10.44
C SER A 670 -60.51 -15.66 -11.03
N ARG A 671 -59.86 -16.53 -10.25
CA ARG A 671 -59.40 -17.86 -10.69
C ARG A 671 -60.54 -18.81 -11.08
N ALA A 672 -61.79 -18.47 -10.74
CA ALA A 672 -62.99 -19.22 -11.12
C ALA A 672 -63.55 -18.82 -12.50
N ASP A 673 -63.11 -17.71 -13.10
CA ASP A 673 -63.60 -17.22 -14.40
C ASP A 673 -62.46 -17.00 -15.41
N THR A 674 -62.82 -17.06 -16.70
CA THR A 674 -61.96 -16.98 -17.88
C THR A 674 -60.93 -15.83 -17.87
N VAL A 675 -59.87 -15.96 -18.67
CA VAL A 675 -58.71 -15.05 -18.91
C VAL A 675 -59.01 -13.53 -18.82
N GLN A 676 -60.22 -13.11 -19.15
CA GLN A 676 -60.69 -11.73 -19.05
C GLN A 676 -60.75 -11.19 -17.60
N GLY A 677 -61.03 -12.04 -16.61
CA GLY A 677 -61.03 -11.69 -15.19
C GLY A 677 -59.63 -11.49 -14.59
N LEU A 678 -58.60 -12.06 -15.22
CA LEU A 678 -57.20 -11.86 -14.80
C LEU A 678 -56.67 -10.51 -15.28
N LEU A 679 -57.06 -10.09 -16.49
CA LEU A 679 -56.70 -8.78 -17.05
C LEU A 679 -57.33 -7.63 -16.25
N SER A 680 -58.57 -7.77 -15.78
CA SER A 680 -59.20 -6.74 -14.93
C SER A 680 -58.54 -6.60 -13.55
N VAL A 681 -57.86 -7.63 -13.05
CA VAL A 681 -57.10 -7.55 -11.79
C VAL A 681 -55.75 -6.86 -11.99
N LEU A 682 -55.16 -6.95 -13.18
CA LEU A 682 -53.91 -6.27 -13.51
C LEU A 682 -54.09 -4.77 -13.79
N GLU A 683 -55.28 -4.35 -14.24
CA GLU A 683 -55.61 -2.94 -14.47
C GLU A 683 -56.36 -2.28 -13.30
N GLY A 684 -56.66 -3.02 -12.22
CA GLY A 684 -57.50 -2.55 -11.13
C GLY A 684 -56.80 -1.62 -10.14
N ASP A 685 -57.54 -0.64 -9.62
CA ASP A 685 -57.12 0.35 -8.61
C ASP A 685 -56.45 -0.27 -7.35
N ARG A 686 -56.72 -1.54 -7.07
CA ARG A 686 -56.15 -2.27 -5.93
C ARG A 686 -54.68 -2.66 -6.14
N LEU A 687 -54.28 -2.99 -7.38
CA LEU A 687 -52.87 -3.24 -7.70
C LEU A 687 -52.07 -1.93 -7.58
N THR A 688 -52.62 -0.84 -8.10
CA THR A 688 -52.06 0.52 -7.93
C THR A 688 -51.92 0.86 -6.45
N GLY A 689 -52.95 0.59 -5.64
CA GLY A 689 -52.90 0.79 -4.19
C GLY A 689 -51.85 -0.05 -3.46
N LEU A 690 -51.55 -1.27 -3.94
CA LEU A 690 -50.45 -2.09 -3.41
C LEU A 690 -49.08 -1.51 -3.80
N VAL A 691 -48.92 -1.06 -5.04
CA VAL A 691 -47.69 -0.41 -5.51
C VAL A 691 -47.43 0.87 -4.72
N ASP A 692 -48.45 1.70 -4.50
CA ASP A 692 -48.34 2.93 -3.70
C ASP A 692 -47.98 2.62 -2.24
N ALA A 693 -48.57 1.57 -1.65
CA ALA A 693 -48.22 1.12 -0.30
C ALA A 693 -46.76 0.64 -0.20
N VAL A 694 -46.25 -0.06 -1.21
CA VAL A 694 -44.84 -0.50 -1.28
C VAL A 694 -43.89 0.70 -1.40
N ILE A 695 -44.23 1.68 -2.23
CA ILE A 695 -43.43 2.91 -2.39
C ILE A 695 -43.41 3.70 -1.08
N ALA A 696 -44.56 3.85 -0.41
CA ALA A 696 -44.66 4.52 0.89
C ALA A 696 -43.87 3.78 1.99
N ALA A 697 -43.92 2.45 2.02
CA ALA A 697 -43.17 1.63 2.96
C ALA A 697 -41.65 1.75 2.75
N ASP A 698 -41.19 1.78 1.51
CA ASP A 698 -39.77 2.00 1.17
C ASP A 698 -39.31 3.41 1.60
N GLY A 699 -40.16 4.44 1.40
CA GLY A 699 -39.91 5.79 1.89
C GLY A 699 -39.72 5.84 3.42
N ARG A 700 -40.64 5.25 4.18
CA ARG A 700 -40.55 5.16 5.66
C ARG A 700 -39.32 4.37 6.13
N HIS A 701 -38.90 3.35 5.39
CA HIS A 701 -37.70 2.58 5.70
C HIS A 701 -36.42 3.38 5.41
N ALA A 702 -36.40 4.16 4.32
CA ALA A 702 -35.29 5.06 4.00
C ALA A 702 -35.11 6.16 5.06
N GLU A 703 -36.22 6.77 5.51
CA GLU A 703 -36.22 7.80 6.56
C GLU A 703 -35.71 7.25 7.90
N ARG A 704 -36.18 6.08 8.32
CA ARG A 704 -35.71 5.41 9.54
C ARG A 704 -34.21 5.11 9.48
N LYS A 705 -33.72 4.57 8.36
CA LYS A 705 -32.29 4.30 8.17
C LYS A 705 -31.45 5.57 8.17
N GLN A 706 -31.94 6.66 7.57
CA GLN A 706 -31.27 7.95 7.64
C GLN A 706 -31.28 8.55 9.05
N ALA A 707 -32.28 8.26 9.88
CA ALA A 707 -32.29 8.66 11.28
C ALA A 707 -31.27 7.85 12.10
N GLU A 708 -31.18 6.54 11.89
CA GLU A 708 -30.17 5.66 12.52
C GLU A 708 -28.74 6.08 12.17
N ILE A 709 -28.46 6.35 10.89
CA ILE A 709 -27.12 6.83 10.45
C ILE A 709 -26.78 8.18 11.10
N ARG A 710 -27.77 9.10 11.20
CA ARG A 710 -27.56 10.38 11.89
C ARG A 710 -27.28 10.20 13.39
N ALA A 711 -27.94 9.24 14.04
CA ALA A 711 -27.69 8.92 15.44
C ALA A 711 -26.29 8.32 15.65
N ALA A 712 -25.92 7.31 14.85
CA ALA A 712 -24.60 6.68 14.94
C ALA A 712 -23.44 7.66 14.65
N ARG A 713 -23.65 8.60 13.72
CA ARG A 713 -22.68 9.66 13.46
C ARG A 713 -22.56 10.64 14.62
N ALA A 714 -23.68 11.03 15.24
CA ALA A 714 -23.66 11.91 16.40
C ALA A 714 -22.97 11.26 17.61
N GLU A 715 -23.12 9.94 17.78
CA GLU A 715 -22.41 9.14 18.78
C GLU A 715 -20.90 9.10 18.51
N ALA A 716 -20.48 8.80 17.29
CA ALA A 716 -19.06 8.81 16.91
C ALA A 716 -18.40 10.20 17.08
N GLU A 717 -19.11 11.27 16.71
CA GLU A 717 -18.66 12.66 16.92
C GLU A 717 -18.53 12.99 18.42
N ALA A 718 -19.42 12.45 19.27
CA ALA A 718 -19.32 12.59 20.72
C ALA A 718 -18.11 11.84 21.30
N ASP A 719 -17.86 10.60 20.86
CA ASP A 719 -16.71 9.80 21.31
C ASP A 719 -15.37 10.40 20.90
N GLU A 720 -15.30 10.97 19.70
CA GLU A 720 -14.11 11.72 19.25
C GLU A 720 -13.89 12.99 20.08
N ALA A 721 -14.96 13.70 20.43
CA ALA A 721 -14.88 14.87 21.29
C ALA A 721 -14.41 14.51 22.72
N VAL A 722 -14.86 13.37 23.26
CA VAL A 722 -14.41 12.85 24.56
C VAL A 722 -12.92 12.48 24.50
N ARG A 723 -12.47 11.73 23.50
CA ARG A 723 -11.05 11.38 23.31
C ARG A 723 -10.17 12.62 23.17
N ALA A 724 -10.62 13.63 22.43
CA ALA A 724 -9.91 14.89 22.29
C ALA A 724 -9.83 15.67 23.62
N ALA A 725 -10.87 15.61 24.46
CA ALA A 725 -10.87 16.22 25.78
C ALA A 725 -9.90 15.49 26.74
N GLU A 726 -9.89 14.16 26.74
CA GLU A 726 -8.96 13.34 27.51
C GLU A 726 -7.50 13.60 27.12
N ALA A 727 -7.21 13.69 25.81
CA ALA A 727 -5.86 14.02 25.31
C ALA A 727 -5.39 15.41 25.79
N ARG A 728 -6.28 16.41 25.81
CA ARG A 728 -5.98 17.75 26.34
C ARG A 728 -5.72 17.72 27.85
N ALA A 729 -6.49 16.93 28.61
CA ALA A 729 -6.30 16.76 30.03
C ALA A 729 -4.95 16.09 30.34
N ALA A 730 -4.59 15.04 29.60
CA ALA A 730 -3.29 14.37 29.72
C ALA A 730 -2.12 15.32 29.41
N ALA A 731 -2.20 16.08 28.31
CA ALA A 731 -1.18 17.06 27.95
C ALA A 731 -1.02 18.17 29.01
N ALA A 732 -2.12 18.60 29.63
CA ALA A 732 -2.09 19.56 30.73
C ALA A 732 -1.43 18.98 31.99
N TRP A 733 -1.68 17.70 32.29
CA TRP A 733 -1.05 17.01 33.42
C TRP A 733 0.47 16.85 33.22
N ASP A 734 0.90 16.44 32.02
CA ASP A 734 2.32 16.35 31.66
C ASP A 734 3.03 17.70 31.74
N ALA A 735 2.36 18.78 31.32
CA ALA A 735 2.89 20.13 31.43
C ALA A 735 3.06 20.56 32.90
N ALA A 736 2.10 20.22 33.77
CA ALA A 736 2.19 20.47 35.20
C ALA A 736 3.32 19.65 35.86
N GLU A 737 3.53 18.40 35.44
CA GLU A 737 4.62 17.58 35.95
C GLU A 737 6.00 18.10 35.52
N ARG A 738 6.16 18.51 34.25
CA ARG A 738 7.39 19.19 33.78
C ARG A 738 7.67 20.47 34.56
N ALA A 739 6.65 21.26 34.86
CA ALA A 739 6.80 22.46 35.68
C ALA A 739 7.26 22.14 37.11
N ARG A 740 6.71 21.08 37.73
CA ARG A 740 7.14 20.60 39.05
C ARG A 740 8.59 20.11 39.04
N SER A 741 9.01 19.34 38.03
CA SER A 741 10.40 18.89 37.90
C SER A 741 11.36 20.07 37.72
N ALA A 742 11.01 21.04 36.86
CA ALA A 742 11.82 22.25 36.67
C ALA A 742 11.94 23.07 37.96
N GLN A 743 10.87 23.15 38.77
CA GLN A 743 10.92 23.80 40.08
C GLN A 743 11.84 23.06 41.06
N ALA A 744 11.79 21.72 41.08
CA ALA A 744 12.67 20.91 41.93
C ALA A 744 14.16 21.10 41.55
N ASP A 745 14.48 21.12 40.27
CA ASP A 745 15.85 21.36 39.78
C ASP A 745 16.37 22.75 40.18
N LEU A 746 15.51 23.78 40.10
CA LEU A 746 15.86 25.13 40.55
C LEU A 746 16.13 25.19 42.07
N VAL A 747 15.35 24.46 42.87
CA VAL A 747 15.57 24.34 44.32
C VAL A 747 16.89 23.62 44.61
N ALA A 748 17.16 22.49 43.94
CA ALA A 748 18.41 21.75 44.09
C ALA A 748 19.63 22.60 43.73
N ARG A 749 19.57 23.34 42.62
CA ARG A 749 20.65 24.23 42.18
C ARG A 749 20.86 25.39 43.15
N ARG A 750 19.80 25.90 43.78
CA ARG A 750 19.89 26.90 44.84
C ARG A 750 20.58 26.36 46.10
N GLU A 751 20.31 25.11 46.48
CA GLU A 751 21.00 24.47 47.60
C GLU A 751 22.49 24.25 47.30
N GLU A 752 22.85 23.83 46.09
CA GLU A 752 24.25 23.71 45.68
C GLU A 752 24.99 25.06 45.77
N LEU A 753 24.37 26.15 45.30
CA LEU A 753 24.93 27.50 45.44
C LEU A 753 25.09 27.90 46.91
N ARG A 754 24.14 27.53 47.78
CA ARG A 754 24.26 27.74 49.23
C ARG A 754 25.42 26.95 49.84
N ARG A 755 25.58 25.67 49.47
CA ARG A 755 26.71 24.83 49.94
C ARG A 755 28.05 25.36 49.42
N GLY A 756 28.12 25.80 48.17
CA GLY A 756 29.33 26.41 47.60
C GLY A 756 29.74 27.70 48.31
N ARG A 757 28.78 28.52 48.76
CA ARG A 757 29.04 29.77 49.50
C ARG A 757 29.49 29.54 50.95
N ALA A 758 29.13 28.40 51.56
CA ALA A 758 29.53 28.06 52.93
C ALA A 758 30.99 27.55 53.04
N VAL A 759 31.63 27.17 51.93
CA VAL A 759 32.97 26.55 51.92
C VAL A 759 34.12 27.57 51.77
N THR A 760 33.82 28.85 51.55
CA THR A 760 34.84 29.89 51.26
C THR A 760 35.21 30.84 52.40
N THR A 761 34.99 30.46 53.66
CA THR A 761 35.53 31.20 54.83
C THR A 761 36.33 30.26 55.75
N PRO A 762 37.66 30.17 55.59
CA PRO A 762 38.51 29.39 56.48
C PRO A 762 38.82 30.18 57.76
N GLY A 763 38.46 29.60 58.91
CA GLY A 763 39.05 29.97 60.20
C GLY A 763 38.12 30.70 61.16
N THR A 764 37.14 29.99 61.73
CA THR A 764 36.63 30.32 63.07
C THR A 764 36.08 29.03 63.71
N PRO A 765 36.52 28.62 64.91
CA PRO A 765 36.06 27.40 65.54
C PRO A 765 34.58 27.53 65.94
N VAL A 766 33.75 26.64 65.42
CA VAL A 766 32.31 26.54 65.73
C VAL A 766 32.17 26.08 67.18
N GLY A 767 31.60 26.96 68.02
CA GLY A 767 31.23 26.66 69.39
C GLY A 767 30.08 25.66 69.46
N GLU A 768 30.03 24.89 70.54
CA GLU A 768 28.96 23.92 70.81
C GLU A 768 27.57 24.59 70.73
N PRO A 769 26.58 23.94 70.10
CA PRO A 769 25.25 24.50 69.92
C PRO A 769 24.62 24.80 71.28
N THR A 770 23.92 25.93 71.35
CA THR A 770 23.25 26.32 72.60
C THR A 770 22.09 25.36 72.91
N PRO A 771 21.73 25.16 74.20
CA PRO A 771 20.63 24.26 74.57
C PRO A 771 19.29 24.59 73.89
N TYR A 772 19.11 25.84 73.44
CA TYR A 772 17.93 26.27 72.70
C TYR A 772 17.91 25.74 71.26
N GLU A 773 19.06 25.76 70.58
CA GLU A 773 19.20 25.22 69.22
C GLU A 773 19.07 23.70 69.21
N GLN A 774 19.57 23.04 70.26
CA GLN A 774 19.39 21.60 70.44
C GLN A 774 17.91 21.23 70.68
N ALA A 775 17.18 22.03 71.46
CA ALA A 775 15.75 21.82 71.69
C ALA A 775 14.89 22.09 70.44
N GLN A 776 15.26 23.05 69.59
CA GLN A 776 14.57 23.27 68.31
C GLN A 776 14.83 22.13 67.33
N PHE A 777 16.07 21.63 67.25
CA PHE A 777 16.39 20.51 66.38
C PHE A 777 15.68 19.21 66.81
N GLU A 778 15.60 18.95 68.12
CA GLU A 778 14.83 17.80 68.65
C GLU A 778 13.32 17.95 68.41
N ARG A 779 12.78 19.18 68.47
CA ARG A 779 11.37 19.43 68.17
C ARG A 779 11.04 19.25 66.68
N GLU A 780 11.91 19.71 65.78
CA GLU A 780 11.75 19.52 64.34
C GLU A 780 11.89 18.04 63.95
N GLN A 781 12.83 17.30 64.56
CA GLN A 781 12.94 15.84 64.37
C GLN A 781 11.67 15.12 64.85
N PHE A 782 11.12 15.51 66.00
CA PHE A 782 9.89 14.92 66.54
C PHE A 782 8.66 15.21 65.66
N GLU A 783 8.52 16.44 65.16
CA GLU A 783 7.42 16.80 64.24
C GLU A 783 7.54 16.08 62.90
N ARG A 784 8.77 15.80 62.43
CA ARG A 784 9.03 15.03 61.19
C ARG A 784 8.70 13.54 61.35
N GLU A 785 9.06 12.93 62.48
CA GLU A 785 8.69 11.54 62.80
C GLU A 785 7.18 11.37 62.97
N GLN A 786 6.49 12.35 63.57
CA GLN A 786 5.02 12.36 63.70
C GLN A 786 4.33 12.46 62.33
N PHE A 787 4.90 13.22 61.39
CA PHE A 787 4.41 13.34 60.02
C PHE A 787 4.61 12.05 59.21
N GLU A 788 5.78 11.40 59.29
CA GLU A 788 6.06 10.14 58.60
C GLU A 788 5.23 8.95 59.14
N GLN A 789 4.83 8.98 60.42
CA GLN A 789 3.93 7.99 61.01
C GLN A 789 2.44 8.25 60.75
N GLY A 790 2.09 9.33 60.05
CA GLY A 790 0.72 9.65 59.64
C GLY A 790 -0.23 10.00 60.79
N GLN A 791 0.27 10.48 61.93
CA GLN A 791 -0.52 10.78 63.13
C GLN A 791 -0.85 12.27 63.32
N TYR A 792 -0.61 13.12 62.33
CA TYR A 792 -0.84 14.56 62.44
C TYR A 792 -2.22 14.98 61.88
N GLU A 793 -3.18 15.26 62.77
CA GLU A 793 -4.42 15.99 62.43
C GLU A 793 -4.24 17.49 62.72
N PRO A 794 -4.37 18.38 61.71
CA PRO A 794 -4.38 19.81 61.98
C PRO A 794 -5.70 20.22 62.65
N GLY A 795 -5.62 20.80 63.85
CA GLY A 795 -6.78 21.29 64.60
C GLY A 795 -7.46 22.51 63.93
N PRO A 796 -8.80 22.66 64.05
CA PRO A 796 -9.54 23.77 63.46
C PRO A 796 -9.67 24.94 64.43
N HIS A 797 -9.62 26.19 63.95
CA HIS A 797 -10.10 27.48 64.54
C HIS A 797 -9.48 28.61 63.69
N GLU A 798 -10.09 29.70 63.24
CA GLU A 798 -11.31 30.50 63.53
C GLU A 798 -11.70 31.24 62.22
N GLU A 799 -12.96 31.26 61.79
CA GLU A 799 -14.06 32.18 62.13
C GLU A 799 -13.91 33.66 61.72
N ALA A 800 -15.00 34.15 61.12
CA ALA A 800 -15.14 35.34 60.30
C ALA A 800 -15.45 36.62 61.10
N TYR A 801 -15.13 37.78 60.51
CA TYR A 801 -15.81 39.04 60.80
C TYR A 801 -16.12 39.82 59.51
N GLN A 802 -17.41 39.89 59.19
CA GLN A 802 -18.04 40.84 58.26
C GLN A 802 -18.35 42.15 59.00
N VAL A 803 -18.15 43.30 58.37
CA VAL A 803 -18.90 44.53 58.66
C VAL A 803 -19.21 45.23 57.34
N ASP A 804 -20.50 45.47 57.13
CA ASP A 804 -21.12 46.13 55.99
C ASP A 804 -21.21 47.67 56.15
N GLU A 805 -21.30 48.32 54.99
CA GLU A 805 -22.06 49.52 54.59
C GLU A 805 -21.75 50.95 55.14
N GLU A 806 -21.34 51.78 54.17
CA GLU A 806 -21.89 53.10 53.76
C GLU A 806 -22.12 54.23 54.79
N SER A 807 -21.44 55.36 54.56
CA SER A 807 -22.08 56.69 54.39
C SER A 807 -21.10 57.80 53.94
N PHE A 808 -21.54 58.55 52.92
CA PHE A 808 -21.02 59.77 52.25
C PHE A 808 -20.68 60.97 53.18
N PRO A 809 -20.30 62.17 52.66
CA PRO A 809 -19.25 62.58 51.70
C PRO A 809 -18.43 63.80 52.22
N VAL A 810 -17.63 64.44 51.34
CA VAL A 810 -17.33 65.90 51.21
C VAL A 810 -15.83 66.18 50.98
N GLU A 811 -15.53 66.73 49.80
CA GLU A 811 -14.31 67.43 49.34
C GLU A 811 -13.93 68.66 50.22
N PRO A 812 -12.97 69.53 49.82
CA PRO A 812 -11.57 69.36 49.45
C PRO A 812 -10.68 70.33 50.27
N THR A 813 -9.35 70.15 50.33
CA THR A 813 -8.36 71.27 50.30
C THR A 813 -6.91 70.78 50.42
N GLU A 814 -6.08 71.15 49.45
CA GLU A 814 -4.65 71.49 49.62
C GLU A 814 -4.50 72.67 50.63
N PRO A 815 -3.34 73.00 51.25
CA PRO A 815 -2.01 72.99 50.63
C PRO A 815 -0.77 72.80 51.57
N ASP A 816 0.40 72.87 50.92
CA ASP A 816 1.63 73.57 51.35
C ASP A 816 2.62 72.98 52.38
N GLN A 817 3.86 72.80 51.87
CA GLN A 817 5.18 73.26 52.37
C GLN A 817 5.67 73.04 53.82
N GLY A 818 6.96 72.66 53.89
CA GLY A 818 7.86 72.82 55.04
C GLY A 818 8.48 71.48 55.46
N ASP A 819 9.69 71.11 55.05
CA ASP A 819 11.03 71.51 55.59
C ASP A 819 11.28 71.16 57.06
N GLU A 820 12.57 70.91 57.36
CA GLU A 820 13.23 70.48 58.62
C GLU A 820 13.36 68.95 58.75
N VAL A 821 14.50 68.31 58.44
CA VAL A 821 15.88 68.45 58.94
C VAL A 821 15.95 68.33 60.47
N GLU A 822 16.26 67.14 60.98
CA GLU A 822 17.18 67.05 62.12
C GLU A 822 17.93 65.71 62.13
N GLU A 823 19.24 65.87 62.27
CA GLU A 823 20.30 64.87 62.37
C GLU A 823 20.18 64.06 63.66
N VAL A 824 20.42 62.75 63.59
CA VAL A 824 21.10 62.04 64.68
C VAL A 824 22.12 61.09 64.06
N GLU A 825 23.39 61.42 64.31
CA GLU A 825 24.57 60.61 64.01
C GLU A 825 24.61 59.32 64.84
N GLU A 826 25.48 58.42 64.37
CA GLU A 826 26.23 57.43 65.15
C GLU A 826 25.58 56.05 65.40
N ILE A 827 25.99 55.06 64.60
CA ILE A 827 27.12 54.17 64.93
C ILE A 827 27.42 53.29 63.71
N VAL A 828 28.65 53.39 63.24
CA VAL A 828 29.25 52.58 62.19
C VAL A 828 29.55 51.19 62.73
N VAL A 829 28.88 50.17 62.19
CA VAL A 829 29.40 48.80 62.14
C VAL A 829 29.51 48.45 60.66
N GLU A 830 30.74 48.27 60.18
CA GLU A 830 31.02 47.87 58.81
C GLU A 830 30.45 46.47 58.53
N GLU A 831 29.37 46.40 57.76
CA GLU A 831 28.94 45.16 57.10
C GLU A 831 29.64 45.01 55.74
N PRO A 832 30.00 43.77 55.34
CA PRO A 832 30.82 43.53 54.17
C PRO A 832 30.09 43.87 52.87
N VAL A 833 30.76 44.63 52.00
CA VAL A 833 30.34 45.01 50.65
C VAL A 833 29.86 43.79 49.86
N VAL A 834 28.54 43.65 49.75
CA VAL A 834 27.89 42.72 48.83
C VAL A 834 27.88 43.39 47.44
N SER A 835 28.47 42.70 46.46
CA SER A 835 28.54 43.19 45.07
C SER A 835 27.14 43.52 44.50
N PRO A 836 26.98 44.65 43.79
CA PRO A 836 25.70 45.11 43.21
C PRO A 836 25.10 44.14 42.19
N ARG A 837 25.82 43.07 41.78
CA ARG A 837 25.27 41.99 40.95
C ARG A 837 24.22 41.14 41.68
N SER A 838 24.32 40.97 43.00
CA SER A 838 23.43 40.05 43.72
C SER A 838 22.05 40.64 44.05
N GLU A 839 21.94 41.97 44.22
CA GLU A 839 20.63 42.63 44.38
C GLU A 839 19.83 42.64 43.06
N ALA A 840 20.51 42.85 41.93
CA ALA A 840 19.86 42.79 40.62
C ALA A 840 19.36 41.37 40.30
N GLU A 841 20.12 40.33 40.67
CA GLU A 841 19.69 38.94 40.54
C GLU A 841 18.52 38.60 41.48
N LEU A 842 18.55 39.08 42.74
CA LEU A 842 17.43 38.89 43.67
C LEU A 842 16.16 39.62 43.21
N ALA A 843 16.29 40.82 42.65
CA ALA A 843 15.16 41.56 42.07
C ALA A 843 14.64 40.92 40.77
N ALA A 844 15.50 40.31 39.97
CA ALA A 844 15.09 39.54 38.78
C ALA A 844 14.37 38.25 39.17
N LEU A 845 14.84 37.55 40.20
CA LEU A 845 14.19 36.35 40.74
C LEU A 845 12.85 36.66 41.41
N GLY A 846 12.73 37.81 42.08
CA GLY A 846 11.45 38.31 42.61
C GLY A 846 10.41 38.50 41.52
N ARG A 847 10.79 39.15 40.40
CA ARG A 847 9.91 39.33 39.23
C ARG A 847 9.54 38.02 38.53
N LEU A 848 10.47 37.07 38.46
CA LEU A 848 10.19 35.74 37.91
C LEU A 848 9.18 34.97 38.77
N ARG A 849 9.27 35.07 40.10
CA ARG A 849 8.29 34.46 41.01
C ARG A 849 6.89 35.05 40.82
N GLU A 850 6.80 36.37 40.73
CA GLU A 850 5.53 37.08 40.53
C GLU A 850 4.86 36.67 39.21
N LEU A 851 5.65 36.51 38.14
CA LEU A 851 5.17 36.00 36.86
C LEU A 851 4.69 34.54 36.92
N VAL A 852 5.39 33.68 37.67
CA VAL A 852 5.00 32.27 37.83
C VAL A 852 3.69 32.17 38.64
N ASP A 853 3.56 32.93 39.71
CA ASP A 853 2.33 32.97 40.53
C ASP A 853 1.15 33.51 39.72
N GLU A 854 1.36 34.54 38.88
CA GLU A 854 0.35 35.08 37.97
C GLU A 854 -0.09 34.05 36.92
N GLN A 855 0.85 33.31 36.31
CA GLN A 855 0.54 32.27 35.33
C GLN A 855 -0.20 31.08 35.97
N SER A 856 0.18 30.69 37.20
CA SER A 856 -0.51 29.64 37.95
C SER A 856 -1.97 30.04 38.24
N GLY A 857 -2.20 31.27 38.70
CA GLY A 857 -3.55 31.79 38.94
C GLY A 857 -4.42 31.85 37.66
N ARG A 858 -3.83 32.22 36.52
CA ARG A 858 -4.53 32.20 35.21
C ARG A 858 -4.90 30.78 34.77
N LEU A 859 -4.04 29.80 35.05
CA LEU A 859 -4.31 28.39 34.77
C LEU A 859 -5.45 27.84 35.62
N GLU A 860 -5.43 28.09 36.93
CA GLU A 860 -6.51 27.70 37.85
C GLU A 860 -7.85 28.34 37.46
N ALA A 861 -7.86 29.61 37.08
CA ALA A 861 -9.05 30.30 36.59
C ALA A 861 -9.60 29.67 35.30
N ARG A 862 -8.73 29.27 34.35
CA ARG A 862 -9.16 28.58 33.11
C ARG A 862 -9.69 27.17 33.38
N VAL A 863 -9.09 26.42 34.29
CA VAL A 863 -9.60 25.10 34.70
C VAL A 863 -10.99 25.23 35.31
N LYS A 864 -11.19 26.21 36.20
CA LYS A 864 -12.51 26.49 36.79
C LYS A 864 -13.53 26.93 35.74
N GLN A 865 -13.13 27.77 34.78
CA GLN A 865 -13.98 28.19 33.66
C GLN A 865 -14.41 27.02 32.76
N ILE A 866 -13.53 26.05 32.53
CA ILE A 866 -13.85 24.83 31.76
C ILE A 866 -14.80 23.92 32.55
N GLN A 867 -14.59 23.76 33.86
CA GLN A 867 -15.49 23.01 34.73
C GLN A 867 -16.89 23.65 34.83
N ASP A 868 -16.96 24.98 34.81
CA ASP A 868 -18.21 25.74 34.85
C ASP A 868 -18.88 25.93 33.48
N SER A 869 -18.26 25.44 32.41
CA SER A 869 -18.81 25.51 31.05
C SER A 869 -20.18 24.83 30.97
N ALA A 870 -21.17 25.59 30.46
CA ALA A 870 -22.49 25.07 30.18
C ALA A 870 -22.48 23.90 29.18
N GLU A 871 -21.45 23.79 28.33
CA GLU A 871 -21.29 22.66 27.41
C GLU A 871 -20.88 21.39 28.14
N VAL A 872 -19.95 21.48 29.11
CA VAL A 872 -19.54 20.33 29.93
C VAL A 872 -20.71 19.83 30.77
N ARG A 873 -21.49 20.73 31.37
CA ARG A 873 -22.72 20.35 32.09
C ARG A 873 -23.77 19.71 31.17
N ARG A 874 -23.92 20.19 29.94
CA ARG A 874 -24.83 19.57 28.95
C ARG A 874 -24.37 18.17 28.54
N LEU A 875 -23.07 17.97 28.38
CA LEU A 875 -22.48 16.68 28.02
C LEU A 875 -22.67 15.66 29.15
N VAL A 876 -22.42 16.05 30.41
CA VAL A 876 -22.67 15.20 31.58
C VAL A 876 -24.16 14.82 31.69
N VAL A 877 -25.09 15.77 31.47
CA VAL A 877 -26.53 15.47 31.44
C VAL A 877 -26.92 14.57 30.26
N ALA A 878 -26.25 14.70 29.11
CA ALA A 878 -26.51 13.84 27.95
C ALA A 878 -26.05 12.39 28.20
N VAL A 879 -24.88 12.21 28.82
CA VAL A 879 -24.35 10.90 29.20
C VAL A 879 -25.23 10.22 30.26
N LEU A 880 -25.63 10.96 31.31
CA LEU A 880 -26.53 10.42 32.34
C LEU A 880 -27.92 10.04 31.78
N ARG A 881 -28.42 10.75 30.77
CA ARG A 881 -29.67 10.41 30.08
C ARG A 881 -29.54 9.25 29.09
N ALA A 882 -28.34 8.98 28.59
CA ALA A 882 -28.07 7.81 27.77
C ALA A 882 -28.07 6.55 28.64
N ASP A 883 -27.43 6.63 29.82
CA ASP A 883 -27.39 5.55 30.82
C ASP A 883 -28.79 5.20 31.38
N GLU A 884 -29.64 6.21 31.64
CA GLU A 884 -31.06 6.01 32.03
C GLU A 884 -31.94 5.40 30.93
N LYS A 885 -31.51 5.42 29.65
CA LYS A 885 -32.23 4.78 28.55
C LYS A 885 -31.74 3.37 28.25
N GLU A 886 -30.55 3.03 28.73
CA GLU A 886 -29.94 1.71 28.57
C GLU A 886 -30.33 0.76 29.71
N GLN A 887 -30.67 1.32 30.90
CA GLN A 887 -31.39 0.63 31.98
C GLN A 887 -32.90 0.55 31.73
#